data_AF-A0A9P5DUB3-F1
#
_entry.id   AF-A0A9P5DUB3-F1
#
_cell.length_a   1.000
_cell.length_b   1.000
_cell.length_c   1.000
_cell.angle_alpha   90.00
_cell.angle_beta   90.00
_cell.angle_gamma   90.00
#
_symmetry.space_group_name_H-M   'P 1'
#
loop_
_entity.id
_entity.type
_entity.pdbx_description
1 polymer ?
#
loop_
_entity_poly.entity_id
_entity_poly.type
_entity_poly.pdbx_seq_one_letter_code
_entity_poly.pdbx_strand_id
1 'polypeptide(L)'
;MTIDAPFRLLERKKEIIHLGFLTITSGEHRWMIVSALVDKLDSRLDDLAGPSNHDKPPNLEVAVSSAELDPAPVFLIRDAATDAGVHSPEQVNTQPGFQPDVISTGLVSLSTAHSLLGLFHLHYGRWVRFPEDIPTDRLLVQVRRSPLLLCSIFLISVRHTTQILADRLAPKLFEESKRLITASLLEVPQTIEFFQAVLILSLWSTTIGQVPLSIDSWLLTGYAIQQALASSHFMEAVHPGTPQSTDNSRLDALCLWNHICVAHLQYCVGTRRRSLLNQAQVDRCVSFVKSNEVSNYEARMGAEVQLYWIIYNKCGHAPIDLAGTKLALQTWQQDWVVLFHEPRSQFLQMGFHFAHLLAHCQSLKSPKSVMHSSVLKEMIKHSRIIINLAIDTTDDRTRHLTDHIYHILSFSALTLCRIVHTYETKLRAANYEINELDNLVFKLINWFKTIGLPCHAAHILGDIVYAQFQKLRPDFQPTTPIVSGAISEQIGVAYTAEDLPLAPDLSFLYPNFIGSEMFDADGGLESWPEWAQIAKMDHLAPEIISNIISHLLPEEYFLSGKYYDESQPLPRAVSYLAALNRHWHPFIEAVTFRELKLNSESLFYAIENGILNPRRLSYVRRIDYSFPSNDDPALPLPVENPEVDSGFVPLLKLLAQIPLEEEPLLDLAIRIPWKPFQAPGFLSQLKDHVQDNFANIQSKLAQSLAGLPSSIDNFSLDFSSARTSPKEEPMYAAPNEDLLSRELHRFSQRVGLKDFSYQGSIESTIFWPSESDTAEDPYWPSLKSFVLEPHDVSPSGKRLVVHKPYRSANNAMDWRRMYPDDEVMNEFYLAAARCAARMPKVEYLSVDLEDSWFTTMGFCTQFPEEPCLTFSGGGGPKIYEETVEEWRKTAGVLNVEFLMEAEEELD
;
A
#
# COMPACT_ATOMS: atom_id res chain seq x y z
N MET A 1 -12.21 33.78 -26.51
CA MET A 1 -10.89 33.92 -27.15
C MET A 1 -9.91 33.20 -26.27
N THR A 2 -9.75 31.96 -26.66
CA THR A 2 -9.04 30.79 -26.14
C THR A 2 -8.37 30.18 -27.39
N ILE A 3 -7.42 29.25 -27.23
CA ILE A 3 -6.57 28.57 -28.24
C ILE A 3 -5.20 29.26 -28.39
N ASP A 4 -4.04 28.59 -28.41
CA ASP A 4 -3.53 27.32 -27.86
C ASP A 4 -2.04 27.22 -28.27
N ALA A 5 -1.30 26.31 -27.63
CA ALA A 5 -0.04 25.60 -27.97
C ALA A 5 0.84 26.03 -29.19
N PRO A 6 2.19 25.87 -29.17
CA PRO A 6 3.01 25.02 -28.28
C PRO A 6 4.28 25.72 -27.74
N PHE A 7 4.39 25.89 -26.41
CA PHE A 7 5.65 26.25 -25.71
C PHE A 7 5.75 25.49 -24.39
N ARG A 8 5.41 24.20 -24.45
CA ARG A 8 5.56 23.23 -23.36
C ARG A 8 6.29 22.02 -23.93
N LEU A 9 7.62 22.01 -23.87
CA LEU A 9 8.33 20.72 -23.73
C LEU A 9 9.73 20.78 -23.11
N LEU A 10 10.43 21.93 -22.98
CA LEU A 10 11.87 21.84 -22.66
C LEU A 10 12.46 22.77 -21.59
N GLU A 11 11.66 23.46 -20.76
CA GLU A 11 12.23 24.40 -19.75
C GLU A 11 11.65 24.27 -18.34
N ARG A 12 11.50 23.04 -17.83
CA ARG A 12 11.20 22.84 -16.40
C ARG A 12 11.89 21.66 -15.74
N LYS A 13 13.18 21.44 -16.03
CA LYS A 13 14.06 20.58 -15.23
C LYS A 13 15.52 21.02 -15.33
N LYS A 14 15.91 22.04 -14.56
CA LYS A 14 17.25 22.24 -13.98
C LYS A 14 17.26 23.61 -13.28
N GLU A 15 17.29 23.62 -11.94
CA GLU A 15 18.28 24.39 -11.16
C GLU A 15 18.18 24.09 -9.65
N ILE A 16 19.30 23.56 -9.15
CA ILE A 16 19.98 23.82 -7.87
C ILE A 16 19.49 23.09 -6.60
N ILE A 17 20.24 22.04 -6.25
CA ILE A 17 20.51 21.55 -4.89
C ILE A 17 21.98 21.87 -4.57
N HIS A 18 22.27 22.44 -3.40
CA HIS A 18 23.58 22.28 -2.74
C HIS A 18 23.48 22.43 -1.20
N LEU A 19 24.05 21.41 -0.52
CA LEU A 19 24.59 21.35 0.86
C LEU A 19 23.59 21.35 2.05
N GLY A 20 23.62 20.39 2.99
CA GLY A 20 24.50 19.25 3.17
C GLY A 20 24.02 18.30 4.29
N PHE A 21 24.37 17.01 4.15
CA PHE A 21 24.25 15.97 5.17
C PHE A 21 25.63 15.54 5.64
N LEU A 22 25.76 15.33 6.95
CA LEU A 22 26.84 14.58 7.60
C LEU A 22 26.38 13.12 7.67
N THR A 23 26.96 12.27 6.83
CA THR A 23 26.89 10.81 6.94
C THR A 23 28.15 10.36 7.67
N ILE A 24 28.01 9.76 8.86
CA ILE A 24 29.07 8.92 9.44
C ILE A 24 28.78 7.49 9.02
N THR A 25 29.63 7.00 8.13
CA THR A 25 29.84 5.61 7.72
C THR A 25 30.67 4.87 8.79
N SER A 26 30.31 3.64 9.16
CA SER A 26 31.30 2.62 9.59
C SER A 26 30.69 1.21 9.64
N GLY A 27 31.20 0.32 8.78
CA GLY A 27 30.87 -1.11 8.69
C GLY A 27 31.59 -2.02 9.70
N GLU A 28 32.39 -1.50 10.62
CA GLU A 28 33.16 -2.33 11.56
C GLU A 28 32.33 -2.88 12.74
N HIS A 29 31.19 -2.27 13.07
CA HIS A 29 30.41 -2.68 14.25
C HIS A 29 29.50 -3.91 14.05
N ARG A 30 29.24 -4.34 12.81
CA ARG A 30 28.42 -5.55 12.56
C ARG A 30 29.19 -6.85 12.80
N TRP A 31 30.50 -6.87 12.55
CA TRP A 31 31.30 -8.09 12.69
C TRP A 31 31.65 -8.45 14.14
N MET A 32 31.82 -7.46 15.03
CA MET A 32 31.99 -7.72 16.47
C MET A 32 30.75 -8.32 17.13
N ILE A 33 29.54 -7.94 16.69
CA ILE A 33 28.29 -8.44 17.26
C ILE A 33 28.04 -9.88 16.82
N VAL A 34 28.37 -10.24 15.57
CA VAL A 34 28.19 -11.61 15.06
C VAL A 34 29.24 -12.56 15.66
N SER A 35 30.50 -12.16 15.79
CA SER A 35 31.53 -12.96 16.49
C SER A 35 31.19 -13.17 17.98
N ALA A 36 30.72 -12.12 18.67
CA ALA A 36 30.32 -12.22 20.07
C ALA A 36 29.00 -13.01 20.27
N LEU A 37 28.15 -13.11 19.24
CA LEU A 37 26.94 -13.94 19.28
C LEU A 37 27.26 -15.41 19.03
N VAL A 38 28.23 -15.69 18.15
CA VAL A 38 28.72 -17.06 17.86
C VAL A 38 29.51 -17.61 19.05
N ASP A 39 30.41 -16.84 19.66
CA ASP A 39 31.14 -17.25 20.87
C ASP A 39 30.20 -17.49 22.07
N LYS A 40 29.08 -16.76 22.14
CA LYS A 40 28.05 -16.89 23.19
C LYS A 40 27.02 -17.99 22.92
N LEU A 41 26.95 -18.48 21.68
CA LEU A 41 26.14 -19.64 21.29
C LEU A 41 26.93 -20.94 21.50
N ASP A 42 28.23 -20.95 21.20
CA ASP A 42 29.12 -22.08 21.50
C ASP A 42 29.28 -22.29 23.01
N SER A 43 29.39 -21.22 23.81
CA SER A 43 29.46 -21.33 25.28
C SER A 43 28.19 -21.88 25.93
N ARG A 44 27.03 -21.86 25.23
CA ARG A 44 25.74 -22.38 25.75
C ARG A 44 25.45 -23.81 25.31
N LEU A 45 26.19 -24.34 24.34
CA LEU A 45 26.08 -25.73 23.89
C LEU A 45 26.88 -26.69 24.80
N ASP A 46 27.97 -26.20 25.42
CA ASP A 46 28.75 -26.98 26.40
C ASP A 46 28.06 -27.12 27.77
N ASP A 47 27.16 -26.19 28.14
CA ASP A 47 26.41 -26.21 29.42
C ASP A 47 25.23 -27.22 29.45
N LEU A 48 24.89 -27.85 28.31
CA LEU A 48 23.78 -28.81 28.20
C LEU A 48 24.20 -30.29 28.33
N ALA A 49 25.48 -30.57 28.62
CA ALA A 49 25.96 -31.91 28.98
C ALA A 49 26.19 -32.01 30.51
N GLY A 50 25.18 -32.47 31.26
CA GLY A 50 25.25 -32.66 32.73
C GLY A 50 26.27 -33.73 33.19
N PRO A 51 26.47 -34.00 34.51
CA PRO A 51 25.36 -34.44 35.39
C PRO A 51 25.43 -34.14 36.93
N SER A 52 24.26 -34.34 37.58
CA SER A 52 24.03 -35.01 38.89
C SER A 52 24.30 -34.34 40.27
N ASN A 53 23.19 -34.26 41.05
CA ASN A 53 23.00 -34.40 42.52
C ASN A 53 23.88 -33.55 43.48
N HIS A 54 23.37 -32.88 44.54
CA HIS A 54 22.63 -33.40 45.69
C HIS A 54 22.12 -32.26 46.59
N ASP A 55 21.01 -32.53 47.28
CA ASP A 55 20.63 -32.10 48.64
C ASP A 55 20.05 -30.69 48.94
N LYS A 56 19.23 -30.71 49.99
CA LYS A 56 18.07 -29.87 50.36
C LYS A 56 18.37 -29.20 51.74
N PRO A 57 17.42 -28.48 52.36
CA PRO A 57 17.19 -27.02 52.47
C PRO A 57 17.50 -26.52 53.93
N PRO A 58 16.79 -25.56 54.58
CA PRO A 58 16.07 -24.34 54.17
C PRO A 58 16.58 -23.09 54.95
N ASN A 59 16.11 -21.87 54.61
CA ASN A 59 15.60 -20.97 55.66
C ASN A 59 14.69 -19.87 55.11
N LEU A 60 13.59 -19.69 55.84
CA LEU A 60 12.64 -18.60 55.68
C LEU A 60 13.28 -17.28 56.07
N GLU A 61 12.96 -16.23 55.32
CA GLU A 61 12.54 -14.97 55.93
C GLU A 61 11.59 -14.24 54.97
N VAL A 62 10.38 -14.02 55.48
CA VAL A 62 9.34 -13.20 54.86
C VAL A 62 9.72 -11.76 55.12
N ALA A 63 9.95 -10.98 54.07
CA ALA A 63 9.83 -9.53 54.12
C ALA A 63 9.14 -9.04 52.85
N VAL A 64 8.03 -8.36 53.08
CA VAL A 64 7.13 -7.73 52.13
C VAL A 64 7.90 -6.81 51.17
N SER A 65 7.83 -7.07 49.87
CA SER A 65 8.11 -6.06 48.85
C SER A 65 6.91 -5.96 47.91
N SER A 66 6.36 -4.75 47.81
CA SER A 66 5.37 -4.36 46.82
C SER A 66 5.83 -4.77 45.43
N ALA A 67 5.14 -5.71 44.80
CA ALA A 67 5.28 -5.95 43.38
C ALA A 67 4.54 -4.82 42.64
N GLU A 68 5.18 -3.64 42.55
CA GLU A 68 5.00 -2.83 41.36
C GLU A 68 5.41 -3.72 40.19
N LEU A 69 4.49 -3.94 39.24
CA LEU A 69 4.78 -4.72 38.05
C LEU A 69 5.93 -4.03 37.32
N ASP A 70 7.12 -4.65 37.32
CA ASP A 70 8.27 -4.14 36.59
C ASP A 70 7.86 -3.85 35.13
N PRO A 71 8.09 -2.63 34.62
CA PRO A 71 7.69 -2.28 33.26
C PRO A 71 8.40 -3.18 32.26
N ALA A 72 7.73 -3.52 31.15
CA ALA A 72 8.31 -4.47 30.21
C ALA A 72 9.65 -3.92 29.65
N PRO A 73 10.64 -4.79 29.37
CA PRO A 73 12.02 -4.35 29.12
C PRO A 73 12.18 -3.27 28.06
N VAL A 74 11.40 -3.33 26.97
CA VAL A 74 11.47 -2.34 25.88
C VAL A 74 10.86 -0.99 26.28
N PHE A 75 9.84 -0.97 27.14
CA PHE A 75 9.28 0.26 27.69
C PHE A 75 10.26 0.92 28.66
N LEU A 76 10.93 0.14 29.52
CA LEU A 76 12.01 0.64 30.38
C LEU A 76 13.14 1.27 29.56
N ILE A 77 13.56 0.62 28.47
CA ILE A 77 14.59 1.14 27.58
C ILE A 77 14.13 2.44 26.91
N ARG A 78 12.89 2.49 26.42
CA ARG A 78 12.33 3.70 25.79
C ARG A 78 12.26 4.86 26.78
N ASP A 79 11.76 4.60 27.99
CA ASP A 79 11.58 5.63 29.00
C ASP A 79 12.97 6.14 29.46
N ALA A 80 13.94 5.23 29.70
CA ALA A 80 15.32 5.59 29.97
C ALA A 80 16.01 6.33 28.81
N ALA A 81 15.73 5.96 27.56
CA ALA A 81 16.23 6.66 26.37
C ALA A 81 15.65 8.08 26.28
N THR A 82 14.36 8.24 26.58
CA THR A 82 13.68 9.54 26.62
C THR A 82 14.26 10.42 27.73
N ASP A 83 14.45 9.87 28.94
CA ASP A 83 15.07 10.56 30.07
C ASP A 83 16.54 10.93 29.80
N ALA A 84 17.25 10.12 29.02
CA ALA A 84 18.61 10.39 28.54
C ALA A 84 18.65 11.38 27.35
N GLY A 85 17.50 11.91 26.91
CA GLY A 85 17.41 12.87 25.79
C GLY A 85 17.60 12.26 24.41
N VAL A 86 17.49 10.92 24.27
CA VAL A 86 17.55 10.21 23.00
C VAL A 86 16.19 10.33 22.31
N HIS A 87 16.13 11.17 21.28
CA HIS A 87 14.93 11.40 20.45
C HIS A 87 15.10 10.77 19.06
N SER A 88 13.98 10.48 18.39
CA SER A 88 14.02 10.01 16.99
C SER A 88 14.68 11.09 16.11
N PRO A 89 15.49 10.73 15.09
CA PRO A 89 16.06 11.70 14.16
C PRO A 89 15.00 12.57 13.43
N GLU A 90 13.74 12.14 13.39
CA GLU A 90 12.60 12.93 12.91
C GLU A 90 12.18 14.07 13.87
N GLN A 91 12.41 13.89 15.18
CA GLN A 91 12.06 14.89 16.22
C GLN A 91 13.08 16.03 16.33
N VAL A 92 14.30 15.86 15.82
CA VAL A 92 15.34 16.92 15.88
C VAL A 92 15.08 18.03 14.84
N ASN A 93 14.35 17.72 13.76
CA ASN A 93 13.93 18.70 12.75
C ASN A 93 12.50 19.25 12.96
N THR A 94 11.79 18.75 13.97
CA THR A 94 10.57 19.40 14.45
C THR A 94 10.89 20.19 15.71
N GLN A 95 10.94 21.52 15.59
CA GLN A 95 10.43 22.34 16.70
C GLN A 95 9.05 21.79 17.14
N PRO A 96 8.51 22.08 18.34
CA PRO A 96 7.12 21.75 18.70
C PRO A 96 6.13 22.51 17.79
N GLY A 97 6.14 22.16 16.52
CA GLY A 97 5.88 23.00 15.38
C GLY A 97 4.81 22.33 14.57
N PHE A 98 3.57 22.74 14.86
CA PHE A 98 2.41 22.69 13.97
C PHE A 98 2.45 21.57 12.92
N GLN A 99 2.05 20.35 13.31
CA GLN A 99 1.51 19.43 12.32
C GLN A 99 0.28 20.13 11.72
N PRO A 100 0.25 20.41 10.40
CA PRO A 100 -0.79 21.25 9.81
C PRO A 100 -2.16 20.58 9.97
N ASP A 101 -3.05 21.23 10.72
CA ASP A 101 -4.42 20.75 10.95
C ASP A 101 -5.38 21.20 9.82
N VAL A 102 -6.60 20.66 9.81
CA VAL A 102 -7.63 20.99 8.80
C VAL A 102 -8.06 22.47 8.79
N ILE A 103 -7.71 23.25 9.83
CA ILE A 103 -7.94 24.69 9.88
C ILE A 103 -6.76 25.44 9.25
N SER A 104 -5.55 25.03 9.56
CA SER A 104 -4.27 25.62 9.13
C SER A 104 -4.04 25.40 7.64
N THR A 105 -4.52 24.26 7.10
CA THR A 105 -4.55 23.95 5.66
C THR A 105 -5.64 24.71 4.90
N GLY A 106 -6.53 25.43 5.60
CA GLY A 106 -7.64 26.17 4.99
C GLY A 106 -8.83 25.32 4.56
N LEU A 107 -8.84 24.01 4.86
CA LEU A 107 -9.97 23.12 4.54
C LEU A 107 -11.24 23.53 5.30
N VAL A 108 -11.10 23.94 6.56
CA VAL A 108 -12.19 24.42 7.43
C VAL A 108 -11.85 25.81 7.97
N SER A 109 -12.72 26.80 7.74
CA SER A 109 -12.53 28.14 8.31
C SER A 109 -12.66 28.14 9.83
N LEU A 110 -12.00 29.06 10.53
CA LEU A 110 -12.08 29.16 12.00
C LEU A 110 -13.53 29.32 12.51
N SER A 111 -14.36 30.09 11.79
CA SER A 111 -15.78 30.27 12.12
C SER A 111 -16.57 28.96 12.00
N THR A 112 -16.34 28.23 10.90
CA THR A 112 -16.96 26.91 10.66
C THR A 112 -16.48 25.90 11.71
N ALA A 113 -15.18 25.90 12.03
CA ALA A 113 -14.60 25.05 13.06
C ALA A 113 -15.26 25.26 14.42
N HIS A 114 -15.47 26.52 14.83
CA HIS A 114 -16.15 26.84 16.08
C HIS A 114 -17.60 26.33 16.08
N SER A 115 -18.35 26.52 14.99
CA SER A 115 -19.72 26.01 14.87
C SER A 115 -19.78 24.47 14.91
N LEU A 116 -18.90 23.80 14.16
CA LEU A 116 -18.83 22.34 14.12
C LEU A 116 -18.45 21.75 15.47
N LEU A 117 -17.48 22.35 16.17
CA LEU A 117 -17.09 21.91 17.51
C LEU A 117 -18.21 22.11 18.54
N GLY A 118 -18.96 23.21 18.45
CA GLY A 118 -20.13 23.44 19.30
C GLY A 118 -21.21 22.38 19.09
N LEU A 119 -21.52 22.05 17.82
CA LEU A 119 -22.44 20.97 17.47
C LEU A 119 -21.94 19.61 17.98
N PHE A 120 -20.64 19.34 17.84
CA PHE A 120 -20.04 18.12 18.36
C PHE A 120 -20.23 17.99 19.87
N HIS A 121 -19.81 19.04 20.59
CA HIS A 121 -19.75 19.02 22.04
C HIS A 121 -21.15 18.84 22.64
N LEU A 122 -22.16 19.52 22.06
CA LEU A 122 -23.55 19.42 22.47
C LEU A 122 -24.15 18.00 22.31
N HIS A 123 -23.84 17.32 21.21
CA HIS A 123 -24.52 16.07 20.83
C HIS A 123 -23.70 14.79 21.08
N TYR A 124 -22.38 14.89 21.03
CA TYR A 124 -21.45 13.76 21.00
C TYR A 124 -20.35 13.81 22.06
N GLY A 125 -20.10 14.98 22.66
CA GLY A 125 -18.97 15.18 23.59
C GLY A 125 -18.92 14.18 24.76
N ARG A 126 -20.09 13.73 25.24
CA ARG A 126 -20.20 12.73 26.32
C ARG A 126 -19.61 11.36 25.96
N TRP A 127 -19.70 10.93 24.70
CA TRP A 127 -19.13 9.66 24.24
C TRP A 127 -17.61 9.62 24.39
N VAL A 128 -16.95 10.77 24.32
CA VAL A 128 -15.49 10.88 24.41
C VAL A 128 -15.03 11.57 25.70
N ARG A 129 -15.92 11.72 26.69
CA ARG A 129 -15.64 12.29 28.02
C ARG A 129 -15.10 13.73 27.99
N PHE A 130 -15.60 14.58 27.09
CA PHE A 130 -15.38 16.01 27.25
C PHE A 130 -16.24 16.59 28.39
N PRO A 131 -15.71 17.50 29.23
CA PRO A 131 -16.50 18.17 30.26
C PRO A 131 -17.70 18.90 29.65
N GLU A 132 -18.89 18.80 30.24
CA GLU A 132 -20.10 19.41 29.66
C GLU A 132 -20.02 20.96 29.66
N ASP A 133 -19.36 21.55 30.66
CA ASP A 133 -19.29 23.01 30.86
C ASP A 133 -18.07 23.68 30.20
N ILE A 134 -17.26 22.96 29.42
CA ILE A 134 -16.07 23.56 28.79
C ILE A 134 -16.47 24.54 27.67
N PRO A 135 -15.98 25.80 27.68
CA PRO A 135 -16.24 26.73 26.59
C PRO A 135 -15.64 26.24 25.26
N THR A 136 -16.36 26.42 24.16
CA THR A 136 -15.96 25.94 22.82
C THR A 136 -14.57 26.45 22.40
N ASP A 137 -14.21 27.70 22.70
CA ASP A 137 -12.88 28.24 22.41
C ASP A 137 -11.76 27.49 23.15
N ARG A 138 -12.00 27.13 24.42
CA ARG A 138 -11.04 26.36 25.22
C ARG A 138 -10.93 24.94 24.71
N LEU A 139 -12.06 24.32 24.39
CA LEU A 139 -12.09 22.99 23.81
C LEU A 139 -11.36 22.96 22.46
N LEU A 140 -11.53 23.99 21.63
CA LEU A 140 -10.87 24.10 20.32
C LEU A 140 -9.35 24.11 20.48
N VAL A 141 -8.82 24.87 21.44
CA VAL A 141 -7.38 24.88 21.74
C VAL A 141 -6.87 23.50 22.18
N GLN A 142 -7.68 22.74 22.92
CA GLN A 142 -7.32 21.37 23.34
C GLN A 142 -7.33 20.40 22.14
N VAL A 143 -8.42 20.35 21.38
CA VAL A 143 -8.56 19.37 20.28
C VAL A 143 -7.61 19.65 19.11
N ARG A 144 -7.19 20.91 18.90
CA ARG A 144 -6.20 21.27 17.87
C ARG A 144 -4.80 20.68 18.11
N ARG A 145 -4.53 20.13 19.30
CA ARG A 145 -3.29 19.39 19.59
C ARG A 145 -3.25 18.03 18.89
N SER A 146 -4.40 17.50 18.50
CA SER A 146 -4.52 16.23 17.78
C SER A 146 -5.27 16.46 16.45
N PRO A 147 -4.55 16.52 15.32
CA PRO A 147 -5.17 16.69 14.01
C PRO A 147 -6.20 15.59 13.71
N LEU A 148 -5.94 14.36 14.15
CA LEU A 148 -6.86 13.22 13.96
C LEU A 148 -8.18 13.41 14.73
N LEU A 149 -8.11 13.83 15.99
CA LEU A 149 -9.28 14.09 16.81
C LEU A 149 -10.10 15.27 16.28
N LEU A 150 -9.43 16.36 15.93
CA LEU A 150 -10.06 17.53 15.32
C LEU A 150 -10.80 17.17 14.03
N CYS A 151 -10.13 16.41 13.14
CA CYS A 151 -10.70 15.96 11.87
C CYS A 151 -11.93 15.06 12.10
N SER A 152 -11.83 14.09 13.01
CA SER A 152 -12.92 13.17 13.37
C SER A 152 -14.15 13.92 13.92
N ILE A 153 -13.92 14.91 14.78
CA ILE A 153 -14.95 15.78 15.37
C ILE A 153 -15.69 16.55 14.27
N PHE A 154 -14.98 17.19 13.35
CA PHE A 154 -15.60 17.94 12.26
C PHE A 154 -16.33 17.03 11.29
N LEU A 155 -15.78 15.85 11.02
CA LEU A 155 -16.35 14.88 10.12
C LEU A 155 -17.74 14.42 10.57
N ILE A 156 -17.94 14.08 11.85
CA ILE A 156 -19.28 13.70 12.32
C ILE A 156 -20.22 14.91 12.46
N SER A 157 -19.67 16.09 12.76
CA SER A 157 -20.49 17.29 13.04
C SER A 157 -21.01 17.97 11.79
N VAL A 158 -20.29 17.88 10.67
CA VAL A 158 -20.68 18.55 9.42
C VAL A 158 -22.03 18.07 8.88
N ARG A 159 -22.45 16.86 9.28
CA ARG A 159 -23.75 16.24 8.98
C ARG A 159 -24.94 16.99 9.59
N HIS A 160 -24.71 17.85 10.57
CA HIS A 160 -25.74 18.67 11.23
C HIS A 160 -25.76 20.11 10.73
N THR A 161 -25.08 20.36 9.61
CA THR A 161 -25.08 21.66 8.95
C THR A 161 -26.01 21.65 7.73
N THR A 162 -25.77 22.50 6.74
CA THR A 162 -26.49 22.48 5.48
C THR A 162 -25.98 21.37 4.57
N GLN A 163 -26.84 20.80 3.72
CA GLN A 163 -26.48 19.78 2.72
C GLN A 163 -25.26 20.21 1.87
N ILE A 164 -25.26 21.44 1.36
CA ILE A 164 -24.17 22.01 0.55
C ILE A 164 -22.81 21.95 1.27
N LEU A 165 -22.81 22.24 2.57
CA LEU A 165 -21.58 22.24 3.36
C LEU A 165 -21.12 20.80 3.66
N ALA A 166 -22.05 19.91 3.97
CA ALA A 166 -21.78 18.49 4.19
C ALA A 166 -21.18 17.81 2.95
N ASP A 167 -21.79 17.99 1.77
CA ASP A 167 -21.31 17.41 0.50
C ASP A 167 -19.91 17.88 0.14
N ARG A 168 -19.58 19.14 0.47
CA ARG A 168 -18.27 19.71 0.18
C ARG A 168 -17.17 19.23 1.14
N LEU A 169 -17.47 19.12 2.43
CA LEU A 169 -16.45 18.90 3.47
C LEU A 169 -16.34 17.45 3.92
N ALA A 170 -17.44 16.70 4.01
CA ALA A 170 -17.42 15.34 4.56
C ALA A 170 -16.47 14.40 3.80
N PRO A 171 -16.43 14.35 2.45
CA PRO A 171 -15.50 13.47 1.73
C PRO A 171 -14.04 13.82 2.02
N LYS A 172 -13.71 15.12 2.05
CA LYS A 172 -12.34 15.59 2.29
C LYS A 172 -11.88 15.30 3.72
N LEU A 173 -12.75 15.52 4.70
CA LEU A 173 -12.49 15.20 6.10
C LEU A 173 -12.37 13.68 6.32
N PHE A 174 -13.11 12.88 5.55
CA PHE A 174 -13.02 11.42 5.62
C PHE A 174 -11.69 10.89 5.07
N GLU A 175 -11.24 11.38 3.90
CA GLU A 175 -9.92 11.03 3.36
C GLU A 175 -8.79 11.46 4.30
N GLU A 176 -8.87 12.67 4.86
CA GLU A 176 -7.87 13.16 5.80
C GLU A 176 -7.86 12.34 7.09
N SER A 177 -9.03 11.92 7.59
CA SER A 177 -9.12 11.03 8.75
C SER A 177 -8.45 9.68 8.47
N LYS A 178 -8.65 9.09 7.28
CA LYS A 178 -7.97 7.84 6.89
C LYS A 178 -6.45 8.02 6.85
N ARG A 179 -5.96 9.09 6.21
CA ARG A 179 -4.52 9.41 6.15
C ARG A 179 -3.91 9.53 7.54
N LEU A 180 -4.58 10.25 8.45
CA LEU A 180 -4.13 10.47 9.82
C LEU A 180 -4.16 9.19 10.66
N ILE A 181 -5.19 8.33 10.50
CA ILE A 181 -5.21 7.00 11.14
C ILE A 181 -4.00 6.19 10.67
N THR A 182 -3.78 6.09 9.35
CA THR A 182 -2.68 5.28 8.80
C THR A 182 -1.32 5.74 9.32
N ALA A 183 -1.09 7.05 9.41
CA ALA A 183 0.14 7.60 9.99
C ALA A 183 0.31 7.20 11.47
N SER A 184 -0.78 7.20 12.24
CA SER A 184 -0.73 6.85 13.67
C SER A 184 -0.52 5.36 13.94
N LEU A 185 -0.76 4.44 13.00
CA LEU A 185 -0.75 2.98 13.27
C LEU A 185 0.60 2.42 13.76
N LEU A 186 1.71 3.11 13.50
CA LEU A 186 3.05 2.71 13.92
C LEU A 186 3.55 3.46 15.16
N GLU A 187 2.75 4.39 15.68
CA GLU A 187 3.10 5.19 16.86
C GLU A 187 2.73 4.46 18.15
N VAL A 188 3.69 4.33 19.07
CA VAL A 188 3.49 3.73 20.41
C VAL A 188 4.31 4.52 21.44
N PRO A 189 3.70 5.03 22.53
CA PRO A 189 2.31 4.80 22.95
C PRO A 189 1.35 5.81 22.31
N GLN A 190 0.09 5.41 22.16
CA GLN A 190 -0.97 6.31 21.68
C GLN A 190 -1.45 7.29 22.76
N THR A 191 -1.86 8.48 22.33
CA THR A 191 -2.41 9.54 23.20
C THR A 191 -3.89 9.33 23.52
N ILE A 192 -4.42 9.97 24.57
CA ILE A 192 -5.85 9.90 24.89
C ILE A 192 -6.73 10.41 23.73
N GLU A 193 -6.25 11.43 23.01
CA GLU A 193 -6.92 12.00 21.85
C GLU A 193 -7.05 11.01 20.69
N PHE A 194 -6.07 10.10 20.52
CA PHE A 194 -6.17 9.01 19.54
C PHE A 194 -7.35 8.09 19.87
N PHE A 195 -7.48 7.67 21.14
CA PHE A 195 -8.58 6.79 21.56
C PHE A 195 -9.95 7.46 21.40
N GLN A 196 -10.05 8.75 21.71
CA GLN A 196 -11.27 9.53 21.47
C GLN A 196 -11.61 9.59 19.97
N ALA A 197 -10.62 9.80 19.10
CA ALA A 197 -10.82 9.83 17.66
C ALA A 197 -11.26 8.46 17.10
N VAL A 198 -10.57 7.39 17.49
CA VAL A 198 -10.92 6.01 17.12
C VAL A 198 -12.36 5.69 17.51
N LEU A 199 -12.78 6.09 18.71
CA LEU A 199 -14.14 5.86 19.16
C LEU A 199 -15.16 6.60 18.28
N ILE A 200 -14.93 7.87 17.95
CA ILE A 200 -15.80 8.63 17.03
C ILE A 200 -15.88 7.94 15.66
N LEU A 201 -14.74 7.60 15.09
CA LEU A 201 -14.68 7.00 13.75
C LEU A 201 -15.32 5.60 13.72
N SER A 202 -15.38 4.91 14.85
CA SER A 202 -15.97 3.57 14.97
C SER A 202 -17.47 3.61 15.25
N LEU A 203 -17.97 4.50 16.12
CA LEU A 203 -19.39 4.55 16.49
C LEU A 203 -20.31 5.06 15.35
N TRP A 204 -19.75 5.84 14.42
CA TRP A 204 -20.46 6.44 13.30
C TRP A 204 -19.85 6.09 11.94
N SER A 205 -19.24 4.91 11.81
CA SER A 205 -18.50 4.48 10.61
C SER A 205 -19.32 4.49 9.31
N THR A 206 -20.59 4.08 9.35
CA THR A 206 -21.51 4.07 8.21
C THR A 206 -21.93 5.50 7.86
N THR A 207 -22.22 6.32 8.87
CA THR A 207 -22.54 7.73 8.68
C THR A 207 -21.33 8.48 8.11
N ILE A 208 -20.09 8.22 8.55
CA ILE A 208 -18.90 8.97 8.08
C ILE A 208 -18.41 8.56 6.70
N GLY A 209 -18.39 7.26 6.38
CA GLY A 209 -17.92 6.81 5.08
C GLY A 209 -19.01 6.57 4.06
N GLN A 210 -20.28 6.89 4.39
CA GLN A 210 -21.45 6.77 3.52
C GLN A 210 -21.75 5.36 3.00
N VAL A 211 -20.98 4.37 3.46
CA VAL A 211 -21.09 2.96 3.11
C VAL A 211 -20.80 2.15 4.39
N PRO A 212 -21.60 1.11 4.70
CA PRO A 212 -21.25 0.17 5.76
C PRO A 212 -19.83 -0.38 5.58
N LEU A 213 -19.07 -0.50 6.66
CA LEU A 213 -17.68 -1.02 6.66
C LEU A 213 -16.66 -0.20 5.83
N SER A 214 -16.99 1.03 5.45
CA SER A 214 -16.05 1.99 4.85
C SER A 214 -14.80 2.26 5.70
N ILE A 215 -14.93 2.18 7.02
CA ILE A 215 -13.83 1.96 7.97
C ILE A 215 -14.10 0.66 8.71
N ASP A 216 -13.12 -0.25 8.68
CA ASP A 216 -13.18 -1.48 9.45
C ASP A 216 -13.08 -1.18 10.95
N SER A 217 -14.23 -0.95 11.57
CA SER A 217 -14.32 -0.54 12.97
C SER A 217 -13.94 -1.66 13.95
N TRP A 218 -14.02 -2.94 13.54
CA TRP A 218 -13.49 -4.03 14.36
C TRP A 218 -11.97 -3.96 14.42
N LEU A 219 -11.31 -3.72 13.27
CA LEU A 219 -9.86 -3.57 13.20
C LEU A 219 -9.42 -2.35 13.99
N LEU A 220 -10.08 -1.21 13.79
CA LEU A 220 -9.72 0.06 14.42
C LEU A 220 -9.89 0.01 15.95
N THR A 221 -11.04 -0.47 16.45
CA THR A 221 -11.25 -0.65 17.90
C THR A 221 -10.36 -1.76 18.48
N GLY A 222 -10.06 -2.80 17.71
CA GLY A 222 -9.16 -3.86 18.12
C GLY A 222 -7.72 -3.36 18.29
N TYR A 223 -7.23 -2.57 17.35
CA TYR A 223 -5.94 -1.88 17.46
C TYR A 223 -5.91 -0.94 18.68
N ALA A 224 -6.98 -0.17 18.91
CA ALA A 224 -7.08 0.65 20.13
C ALA A 224 -7.01 -0.19 21.40
N ILE A 225 -7.70 -1.33 21.48
CA ILE A 225 -7.61 -2.24 22.65
C ILE A 225 -6.17 -2.71 22.87
N GLN A 226 -5.43 -3.05 21.81
CA GLN A 226 -4.03 -3.45 21.92
C GLN A 226 -3.13 -2.30 22.37
N GLN A 227 -3.31 -1.10 21.82
CA GLN A 227 -2.56 0.09 22.21
C GLN A 227 -2.84 0.53 23.65
N ALA A 228 -4.06 0.30 24.14
CA ALA A 228 -4.41 0.53 25.53
C ALA A 228 -3.59 -0.34 26.50
N LEU A 229 -3.14 -1.54 26.09
CA LEU A 229 -2.26 -2.39 26.91
C LEU A 229 -0.88 -1.75 27.13
N ALA A 230 -0.44 -0.89 26.21
CA ALA A 230 0.83 -0.16 26.26
C ALA A 230 0.67 1.27 26.82
N SER A 231 -0.55 1.69 27.14
CA SER A 231 -0.87 3.05 27.56
C SER A 231 -1.00 3.17 29.07
N SER A 232 -0.30 4.13 29.67
CA SER A 232 -0.42 4.44 31.09
C SER A 232 -1.84 4.88 31.49
N HIS A 233 -2.64 5.38 30.55
CA HIS A 233 -4.01 5.84 30.79
C HIS A 233 -4.99 4.72 31.17
N PHE A 234 -4.75 3.48 30.73
CA PHE A 234 -5.70 2.37 30.88
C PHE A 234 -5.18 1.22 31.76
N MET A 235 -4.09 1.44 32.50
CA MET A 235 -3.43 0.39 33.30
C MET A 235 -4.40 -0.33 34.26
N GLU A 236 -5.30 0.39 34.93
CA GLU A 236 -6.30 -0.20 35.85
C GLU A 236 -7.41 -0.97 35.12
N ALA A 237 -7.75 -0.56 33.89
CA ALA A 237 -8.70 -1.28 33.05
C ALA A 237 -8.12 -2.62 32.53
N VAL A 238 -6.80 -2.66 32.36
CA VAL A 238 -6.07 -3.75 31.72
C VAL A 238 -5.44 -4.73 32.72
N HIS A 239 -4.90 -4.24 33.83
CA HIS A 239 -4.16 -5.03 34.82
C HIS A 239 -4.85 -5.05 36.19
N PRO A 240 -4.82 -6.18 36.92
CA PRO A 240 -5.31 -6.24 38.29
C PRO A 240 -4.31 -5.56 39.25
N GLY A 241 -4.68 -4.44 39.85
CA GLY A 241 -3.83 -3.70 40.80
C GLY A 241 -4.63 -2.90 41.84
N THR A 242 -4.00 -2.56 42.96
CA THR A 242 -4.60 -1.83 44.09
C THR A 242 -4.94 -0.39 43.68
N PRO A 243 -6.13 0.15 44.04
CA PRO A 243 -6.53 1.49 43.66
C PRO A 243 -5.57 2.54 44.24
N GLN A 244 -4.78 3.17 43.38
CA GLN A 244 -4.09 4.43 43.70
C GLN A 244 -5.10 5.57 43.50
N SER A 245 -5.27 6.41 44.53
CA SER A 245 -6.14 7.61 44.68
C SER A 245 -7.19 7.91 43.58
N THR A 246 -8.44 8.11 44.02
CA THR A 246 -9.58 8.59 43.21
C THR A 246 -9.36 10.00 42.64
N ASP A 247 -8.76 10.08 41.45
CA ASP A 247 -8.76 11.29 40.62
C ASP A 247 -9.87 11.20 39.55
N ASN A 248 -10.51 12.32 39.22
CA ASN A 248 -11.59 12.39 38.23
C ASN A 248 -11.10 12.01 36.81
N SER A 249 -9.85 12.37 36.47
CA SER A 249 -9.23 12.00 35.19
C SER A 249 -9.15 10.48 34.99
N ARG A 250 -9.09 9.71 36.08
CA ARG A 250 -9.04 8.25 36.06
C ARG A 250 -10.40 7.63 35.74
N LEU A 251 -11.47 8.18 36.32
CA LEU A 251 -12.84 7.75 36.04
C LEU A 251 -13.21 8.00 34.58
N ASP A 252 -12.75 9.12 34.02
CA ASP A 252 -12.95 9.46 32.60
C ASP A 252 -12.28 8.44 31.67
N ALA A 253 -11.03 8.02 31.97
CA ALA A 253 -10.35 6.99 31.21
C ALA A 253 -11.09 5.64 31.27
N LEU A 254 -11.60 5.24 32.44
CA LEU A 254 -12.39 4.00 32.57
C LEU A 254 -13.72 4.05 31.81
N CYS A 255 -14.38 5.21 31.79
CA CYS A 255 -15.58 5.40 30.97
C CYS A 255 -15.26 5.29 29.47
N LEU A 256 -14.18 5.94 29.01
CA LEU A 256 -13.72 5.85 27.63
C LEU A 256 -13.36 4.41 27.24
N TRP A 257 -12.71 3.67 28.13
CA TRP A 257 -12.44 2.24 27.96
C TRP A 257 -13.72 1.43 27.76
N ASN A 258 -14.74 1.64 28.61
CA ASN A 258 -16.03 0.97 28.45
C ASN A 258 -16.68 1.28 27.10
N HIS A 259 -16.58 2.51 26.61
CA HIS A 259 -17.10 2.88 25.29
C HIS A 259 -16.36 2.19 24.14
N ILE A 260 -15.03 2.05 24.23
CA ILE A 260 -14.24 1.30 23.24
C ILE A 260 -14.61 -0.19 23.29
N CYS A 261 -14.77 -0.76 24.49
CA CYS A 261 -15.19 -2.15 24.67
C CYS A 261 -16.56 -2.43 24.04
N VAL A 262 -17.55 -1.57 24.30
CA VAL A 262 -18.89 -1.78 23.73
C VAL A 262 -18.86 -1.65 22.21
N ALA A 263 -18.16 -0.66 21.66
CA ALA A 263 -17.99 -0.50 20.22
C ALA A 263 -17.34 -1.75 19.60
N HIS A 264 -16.24 -2.25 20.19
CA HIS A 264 -15.56 -3.44 19.71
C HIS A 264 -16.47 -4.67 19.72
N LEU A 265 -17.20 -4.90 20.82
CA LEU A 265 -18.09 -6.05 20.93
C LEU A 265 -19.30 -5.96 19.98
N GLN A 266 -19.85 -4.77 19.75
CA GLN A 266 -20.89 -4.53 18.75
C GLN A 266 -20.41 -4.96 17.35
N TYR A 267 -19.19 -4.59 16.96
CA TYR A 267 -18.61 -5.02 15.68
C TYR A 267 -18.19 -6.49 15.66
N CYS A 268 -17.70 -7.08 16.76
CA CYS A 268 -17.47 -8.52 16.88
C CYS A 268 -18.75 -9.31 16.62
N VAL A 269 -19.87 -8.91 17.23
CA VAL A 269 -21.17 -9.54 17.01
C VAL A 269 -21.69 -9.30 15.60
N GLY A 270 -21.66 -8.05 15.12
CA GLY A 270 -22.18 -7.67 13.81
C GLY A 270 -21.43 -8.32 12.64
N THR A 271 -20.11 -8.47 12.76
CA THR A 271 -19.24 -9.06 11.72
C THR A 271 -18.83 -10.50 12.00
N ARG A 272 -19.24 -11.06 13.14
CA ARG A 272 -18.88 -12.40 13.64
C ARG A 272 -17.38 -12.68 13.75
N ARG A 273 -16.59 -11.62 13.96
CA ARG A 273 -15.14 -11.71 14.19
C ARG A 273 -14.83 -11.91 15.66
N ARG A 274 -13.64 -12.47 15.93
CA ARG A 274 -13.18 -12.75 17.30
C ARG A 274 -12.94 -11.46 18.08
N SER A 275 -13.32 -11.48 19.35
CA SER A 275 -13.02 -10.40 20.29
C SER A 275 -11.56 -10.44 20.73
N LEU A 276 -10.95 -9.26 20.87
CA LEU A 276 -9.66 -9.08 21.56
C LEU A 276 -9.83 -8.92 23.07
N LEU A 277 -11.07 -8.80 23.56
CA LEU A 277 -11.37 -8.73 24.98
C LEU A 277 -11.46 -10.13 25.58
N ASN A 278 -11.07 -10.24 26.86
CA ASN A 278 -11.27 -11.43 27.68
C ASN A 278 -12.32 -11.20 28.78
N GLN A 279 -12.73 -12.29 29.43
CA GLN A 279 -13.74 -12.26 30.51
C GLN A 279 -13.34 -11.31 31.64
N ALA A 280 -12.06 -11.30 32.06
CA ALA A 280 -11.60 -10.47 33.16
C ALA A 280 -11.70 -8.96 32.84
N GLN A 281 -11.41 -8.56 31.60
CA GLN A 281 -11.60 -7.18 31.14
C GLN A 281 -13.07 -6.78 31.16
N VAL A 282 -13.97 -7.67 30.73
CA VAL A 282 -15.42 -7.43 30.77
C VAL A 282 -15.94 -7.33 32.21
N ASP A 283 -15.49 -8.21 33.10
CA ASP A 283 -15.88 -8.20 34.52
C ASP A 283 -15.45 -6.89 35.20
N ARG A 284 -14.27 -6.35 34.84
CA ARG A 284 -13.82 -5.05 35.31
C ARG A 284 -14.68 -3.89 34.83
N CYS A 285 -15.13 -3.90 33.57
CA CYS A 285 -16.06 -2.90 33.05
C CYS A 285 -17.35 -2.85 33.89
N VAL A 286 -17.87 -4.03 34.26
CA VAL A 286 -19.07 -4.18 35.10
C VAL A 286 -18.81 -3.78 36.55
N SER A 287 -17.69 -4.23 37.14
CA SER A 287 -17.32 -3.88 38.51
C SER A 287 -17.15 -2.38 38.69
N PHE A 288 -16.53 -1.70 37.71
CA PHE A 288 -16.36 -0.25 37.72
C PHE A 288 -17.70 0.47 37.87
N VAL A 289 -18.68 0.11 37.05
CA VAL A 289 -20.01 0.74 37.07
C VAL A 289 -20.78 0.42 38.36
N LYS A 290 -20.64 -0.79 38.91
CA LYS A 290 -21.35 -1.20 40.13
C LYS A 290 -20.73 -0.62 41.41
N SER A 291 -19.41 -0.40 41.42
CA SER A 291 -18.67 0.04 42.61
C SER A 291 -18.53 1.56 42.72
N ASN A 292 -18.80 2.32 41.66
CA ASN A 292 -18.68 3.77 41.65
C ASN A 292 -20.04 4.44 41.43
N GLU A 293 -20.21 5.65 41.95
CA GLU A 293 -21.38 6.49 41.66
C GLU A 293 -21.26 7.05 40.23
N VAL A 294 -21.64 6.24 39.25
CA VAL A 294 -21.60 6.63 37.83
C VAL A 294 -22.95 7.16 37.35
N SER A 295 -22.94 8.01 36.32
CA SER A 295 -24.17 8.52 35.73
C SER A 295 -24.99 7.39 35.06
N ASN A 296 -26.30 7.58 34.91
CA ASN A 296 -27.19 6.66 34.19
C ASN A 296 -26.63 6.23 32.81
N TYR A 297 -25.99 7.17 32.11
CA TYR A 297 -25.40 6.93 30.79
C TYR A 297 -24.25 5.92 30.87
N GLU A 298 -23.29 6.13 31.78
CA GLU A 298 -22.15 5.23 31.98
C GLU A 298 -22.60 3.86 32.49
N ALA A 299 -23.65 3.84 33.32
CA ALA A 299 -24.23 2.58 33.79
C ALA A 299 -24.78 1.74 32.65
N ARG A 300 -25.43 2.37 31.66
CA ARG A 300 -25.90 1.69 30.44
C ARG A 300 -24.74 1.16 29.59
N MET A 301 -23.63 1.88 29.49
CA MET A 301 -22.47 1.42 28.74
C MET A 301 -21.87 0.15 29.35
N GLY A 302 -21.73 0.08 30.68
CA GLY A 302 -21.29 -1.14 31.36
C GLY A 302 -22.27 -2.31 31.18
N ALA A 303 -23.57 -2.04 31.25
CA ALA A 303 -24.61 -3.04 30.98
C ALA A 303 -24.54 -3.58 29.55
N GLU A 304 -24.33 -2.69 28.55
CA GLU A 304 -24.18 -3.07 27.15
C GLU A 304 -22.90 -3.86 26.89
N VAL A 305 -21.77 -3.52 27.50
CA VAL A 305 -20.54 -4.34 27.42
C VAL A 305 -20.83 -5.78 27.84
N GLN A 306 -21.50 -5.96 28.98
CA GLN A 306 -21.85 -7.30 29.47
C GLN A 306 -22.85 -8.01 28.54
N LEU A 307 -23.85 -7.28 28.03
CA LEU A 307 -24.84 -7.84 27.11
C LEU A 307 -24.19 -8.34 25.82
N TYR A 308 -23.38 -7.50 25.18
CA TYR A 308 -22.72 -7.86 23.93
C TYR A 308 -21.67 -8.96 24.11
N TRP A 309 -21.05 -9.06 25.28
CA TRP A 309 -20.21 -10.19 25.64
C TRP A 309 -21.01 -11.51 25.76
N ILE A 310 -22.22 -11.47 26.34
CA ILE A 310 -23.13 -12.63 26.36
C ILE A 310 -23.50 -13.02 24.93
N ILE A 311 -23.89 -12.06 24.08
CA ILE A 311 -24.22 -12.32 22.67
C ILE A 311 -23.03 -12.96 21.95
N TYR A 312 -21.83 -12.40 22.09
CA TYR A 312 -20.62 -12.91 21.46
C TYR A 312 -20.35 -14.38 21.85
N ASN A 313 -20.35 -14.69 23.16
CA ASN A 313 -20.02 -16.02 23.64
C ASN A 313 -21.11 -17.07 23.40
N LYS A 314 -22.39 -16.67 23.49
CA LYS A 314 -23.53 -17.60 23.46
C LYS A 314 -24.19 -17.68 22.09
N CYS A 315 -24.12 -16.64 21.27
CA CYS A 315 -24.75 -16.59 19.94
C CYS A 315 -23.75 -16.64 18.77
N GLY A 316 -22.43 -16.66 19.05
CA GLY A 316 -21.38 -16.67 18.03
C GLY A 316 -21.17 -18.01 17.30
N HIS A 317 -21.59 -19.14 17.89
CA HIS A 317 -21.31 -20.49 17.38
C HIS A 317 -22.54 -21.40 17.35
N ALA A 318 -22.61 -22.28 16.35
CA ALA A 318 -23.61 -23.35 16.27
C ALA A 318 -22.98 -24.70 16.70
N PRO A 319 -23.72 -25.61 17.37
CA PRO A 319 -25.12 -25.47 17.79
C PRO A 319 -25.28 -24.59 19.03
N ILE A 320 -26.30 -23.72 19.02
CA ILE A 320 -26.60 -22.84 20.15
C ILE A 320 -27.38 -23.57 21.25
N ASP A 321 -26.96 -23.41 22.51
CA ASP A 321 -27.79 -23.73 23.67
C ASP A 321 -28.80 -22.59 23.90
N LEU A 322 -29.96 -22.69 23.26
CA LEU A 322 -31.00 -21.66 23.34
C LEU A 322 -31.55 -21.50 24.78
N ALA A 323 -31.61 -22.59 25.56
CA ALA A 323 -32.11 -22.54 26.92
C ALA A 323 -31.13 -21.81 27.86
N GLY A 324 -29.85 -22.19 27.81
CA GLY A 324 -28.80 -21.51 28.58
C GLY A 324 -28.60 -20.06 28.14
N THR A 325 -28.75 -19.75 26.85
CA THR A 325 -28.71 -18.37 26.34
C THR A 325 -29.86 -17.53 26.90
N LYS A 326 -31.09 -18.06 26.87
CA LYS A 326 -32.26 -17.38 27.45
C LYS A 326 -32.10 -17.13 28.95
N LEU A 327 -31.58 -18.11 29.69
CA LEU A 327 -31.31 -17.95 31.11
C LEU A 327 -30.27 -16.85 31.36
N ALA A 328 -29.16 -16.83 30.61
CA ALA A 328 -28.14 -15.80 30.75
C ALA A 328 -28.68 -14.39 30.46
N LEU A 329 -29.52 -14.23 29.44
CA LEU A 329 -30.18 -12.96 29.13
C LEU A 329 -31.17 -12.54 30.23
N GLN A 330 -31.91 -13.48 30.81
CA GLN A 330 -32.80 -13.20 31.93
C GLN A 330 -32.04 -12.77 33.18
N THR A 331 -30.94 -13.45 33.52
CA THR A 331 -30.06 -13.04 34.62
C THR A 331 -29.52 -11.63 34.39
N TRP A 332 -29.03 -11.35 33.18
CA TRP A 332 -28.55 -10.02 32.82
C TRP A 332 -29.65 -8.96 32.96
N GLN A 333 -30.88 -9.24 32.52
CA GLN A 333 -32.00 -8.30 32.67
C GLN A 333 -32.33 -8.03 34.14
N GLN A 334 -32.27 -9.06 35.00
CA GLN A 334 -32.51 -8.90 36.44
C GLN A 334 -31.43 -8.04 37.08
N ASP A 335 -30.16 -8.24 36.72
CA ASP A 335 -29.03 -7.47 37.23
C ASP A 335 -29.12 -5.97 36.88
N TRP A 336 -29.74 -5.64 35.74
CA TRP A 336 -29.83 -4.28 35.22
C TRP A 336 -31.26 -3.73 35.17
N VAL A 337 -32.21 -4.34 35.89
CA VAL A 337 -33.64 -3.99 35.81
C VAL A 337 -33.92 -2.52 36.09
N VAL A 338 -33.15 -1.88 36.97
CA VAL A 338 -33.27 -0.45 37.28
C VAL A 338 -33.11 0.40 36.01
N LEU A 339 -32.17 0.05 35.13
CA LEU A 339 -31.90 0.79 33.90
C LEU A 339 -33.06 0.73 32.89
N PHE A 340 -33.98 -0.23 33.01
CA PHE A 340 -35.15 -0.33 32.14
C PHE A 340 -36.21 0.73 32.47
N HIS A 341 -36.20 1.26 33.70
CA HIS A 341 -37.13 2.30 34.16
C HIS A 341 -36.56 3.72 34.05
N GLU A 342 -35.28 3.83 33.72
CA GLU A 342 -34.59 5.10 33.56
C GLU A 342 -34.86 5.77 32.20
N PRO A 343 -34.65 7.09 32.08
CA PRO A 343 -34.74 7.78 30.81
C PRO A 343 -33.83 7.16 29.75
N ARG A 344 -34.30 7.11 28.50
CA ARG A 344 -33.56 6.57 27.35
C ARG A 344 -33.26 5.06 27.44
N SER A 345 -34.02 4.31 28.24
CA SER A 345 -33.85 2.85 28.37
C SER A 345 -34.20 2.07 27.09
N GLN A 346 -34.92 2.67 26.13
CA GLN A 346 -35.33 2.00 24.89
C GLN A 346 -34.15 1.42 24.10
N PHE A 347 -32.98 2.06 24.12
CA PHE A 347 -31.81 1.58 23.37
C PHE A 347 -31.20 0.32 24.00
N LEU A 348 -31.19 0.27 25.33
CA LEU A 348 -30.81 -0.92 26.08
C LEU A 348 -31.82 -2.07 25.84
N GLN A 349 -33.11 -1.74 25.81
CA GLN A 349 -34.18 -2.69 25.47
C GLN A 349 -34.05 -3.23 24.05
N MET A 350 -33.68 -2.39 23.08
CA MET A 350 -33.41 -2.80 21.71
C MET A 350 -32.23 -3.79 21.65
N GLY A 351 -31.13 -3.50 22.34
CA GLY A 351 -29.99 -4.42 22.45
C GLY A 351 -30.40 -5.78 23.06
N PHE A 352 -31.23 -5.76 24.10
CA PHE A 352 -31.74 -6.98 24.74
C PHE A 352 -32.61 -7.82 23.79
N HIS A 353 -33.54 -7.18 23.07
CA HIS A 353 -34.35 -7.89 22.08
C HIS A 353 -33.55 -8.36 20.87
N PHE A 354 -32.52 -7.60 20.48
CA PHE A 354 -31.59 -7.99 19.42
C PHE A 354 -30.81 -9.25 19.81
N ALA A 355 -30.37 -9.38 21.07
CA ALA A 355 -29.74 -10.60 21.58
C ALA A 355 -30.64 -11.83 21.41
N HIS A 356 -31.91 -11.72 21.80
CA HIS A 356 -32.89 -12.78 21.61
C HIS A 356 -33.14 -13.10 20.14
N LEU A 357 -33.27 -12.07 19.29
CA LEU A 357 -33.45 -12.25 17.85
C LEU A 357 -32.28 -13.03 17.23
N LEU A 358 -31.04 -12.67 17.56
CA LEU A 358 -29.84 -13.39 17.11
C LEU A 358 -29.80 -14.84 17.61
N ALA A 359 -30.09 -15.08 18.89
CA ALA A 359 -30.13 -16.44 19.45
C ALA A 359 -31.15 -17.32 18.70
N HIS A 360 -32.33 -16.77 18.41
CA HIS A 360 -33.35 -17.47 17.64
C HIS A 360 -32.94 -17.72 16.18
N CYS A 361 -32.33 -16.73 15.52
CA CYS A 361 -31.77 -16.91 14.17
C CYS A 361 -30.75 -18.06 14.15
N GLN A 362 -29.82 -18.14 15.11
CA GLN A 362 -28.84 -19.21 15.17
C GLN A 362 -29.45 -20.58 15.51
N SER A 363 -30.55 -20.62 16.26
CA SER A 363 -31.24 -21.87 16.55
C SER A 363 -31.91 -22.50 15.32
N LEU A 364 -32.40 -21.67 14.37
CA LEU A 364 -32.90 -22.15 13.08
C LEU A 364 -31.80 -22.79 12.21
N LYS A 365 -30.53 -22.49 12.50
CA LYS A 365 -29.33 -22.95 11.77
C LYS A 365 -28.98 -24.40 12.08
N SER A 366 -29.58 -24.96 13.13
CA SER A 366 -29.23 -26.29 13.64
C SER A 366 -30.02 -27.39 12.92
N PRO A 367 -29.36 -28.48 12.45
CA PRO A 367 -30.00 -29.61 11.74
C PRO A 367 -31.10 -30.33 12.53
N LYS A 368 -31.20 -30.10 13.85
CA LYS A 368 -32.14 -30.77 14.76
C LYS A 368 -33.43 -29.97 15.04
N SER A 369 -33.69 -28.86 14.32
CA SER A 369 -34.83 -27.97 14.59
C SER A 369 -36.17 -28.57 14.14
N VAL A 370 -36.74 -29.47 14.94
CA VAL A 370 -38.12 -29.98 14.82
C VAL A 370 -39.18 -28.91 15.21
N MET A 371 -38.77 -27.68 15.55
CA MET A 371 -39.61 -26.63 16.16
C MET A 371 -39.57 -25.29 15.41
N HIS A 372 -39.75 -25.29 14.07
CA HIS A 372 -39.75 -24.07 13.28
C HIS A 372 -40.82 -23.03 13.69
N SER A 373 -42.02 -23.46 14.10
CA SER A 373 -43.13 -22.52 14.37
C SER A 373 -42.93 -21.64 15.62
N SER A 374 -42.44 -22.20 16.72
CA SER A 374 -42.21 -21.46 17.98
C SER A 374 -41.03 -20.49 17.86
N VAL A 375 -39.98 -20.86 17.14
CA VAL A 375 -38.82 -20.01 16.90
C VAL A 375 -39.17 -18.83 15.99
N LEU A 376 -39.93 -19.07 14.91
CA LEU A 376 -40.40 -18.00 14.01
C LEU A 376 -41.29 -16.99 14.74
N LYS A 377 -42.17 -17.45 15.64
CA LYS A 377 -42.99 -16.57 16.48
C LYS A 377 -42.14 -15.64 17.34
N GLU A 378 -41.11 -16.14 18.00
CA GLU A 378 -40.22 -15.29 18.81
C GLU A 378 -39.39 -14.33 17.94
N MET A 379 -38.93 -14.75 16.76
CA MET A 379 -38.21 -13.84 15.82
C MET A 379 -39.09 -12.69 15.34
N ILE A 380 -40.33 -12.97 14.94
CA ILE A 380 -41.31 -11.93 14.54
C ILE A 380 -41.57 -11.00 15.71
N LYS A 381 -41.84 -11.54 16.90
CA LYS A 381 -42.09 -10.77 18.13
C LYS A 381 -40.94 -9.82 18.46
N HIS A 382 -39.70 -10.31 18.50
CA HIS A 382 -38.55 -9.47 18.81
C HIS A 382 -38.29 -8.41 17.73
N SER A 383 -38.44 -8.76 16.45
CA SER A 383 -38.30 -7.79 15.35
C SER A 383 -39.33 -6.67 15.45
N ARG A 384 -40.59 -6.99 15.75
CA ARG A 384 -41.66 -6.00 15.95
C ARG A 384 -41.37 -5.07 17.12
N ILE A 385 -40.95 -5.63 18.26
CA ILE A 385 -40.64 -4.83 19.45
C ILE A 385 -39.51 -3.85 19.16
N ILE A 386 -38.42 -4.30 18.52
CA ILE A 386 -37.28 -3.44 18.17
C ILE A 386 -37.74 -2.26 17.28
N ILE A 387 -38.52 -2.54 16.24
CA ILE A 387 -38.99 -1.51 15.29
C ILE A 387 -39.94 -0.52 15.99
N ASN A 388 -40.90 -1.02 16.77
CA ASN A 388 -41.85 -0.16 17.48
C ASN A 388 -41.18 0.69 18.56
N LEU A 389 -40.21 0.13 19.31
CA LEU A 389 -39.46 0.91 20.30
C LEU A 389 -38.80 2.14 19.67
N ALA A 390 -38.24 2.03 18.47
CA ALA A 390 -37.64 3.18 17.79
C ALA A 390 -38.70 4.19 17.30
N ILE A 391 -39.74 3.71 16.62
CA ILE A 391 -40.77 4.58 16.04
C ILE A 391 -41.54 5.33 17.14
N ASP A 392 -41.92 4.65 18.22
CA ASP A 392 -42.76 5.20 19.28
C ASP A 392 -42.01 6.14 20.24
N THR A 393 -40.68 6.10 20.25
CA THR A 393 -39.83 6.93 21.14
C THR A 393 -38.96 7.94 20.40
N THR A 394 -39.33 8.27 19.16
CA THR A 394 -38.58 9.23 18.33
C THR A 394 -38.60 10.63 18.92
N ASP A 395 -37.43 11.27 18.98
CA ASP A 395 -37.29 12.68 19.36
C ASP A 395 -36.13 13.33 18.61
N ASP A 396 -35.88 14.62 18.89
CA ASP A 396 -34.80 15.39 18.24
C ASP A 396 -33.42 14.75 18.40
N ARG A 397 -33.19 13.91 19.43
CA ARG A 397 -31.90 13.25 19.61
C ARG A 397 -31.73 11.98 18.78
N THR A 398 -32.78 11.48 18.15
CA THR A 398 -32.71 10.28 17.31
C THR A 398 -31.60 10.42 16.27
N ARG A 399 -31.49 11.56 15.58
CA ARG A 399 -30.44 11.83 14.58
C ARG A 399 -29.00 11.85 15.09
N HIS A 400 -28.78 11.72 16.41
CA HIS A 400 -27.47 11.74 17.04
C HIS A 400 -27.07 10.40 17.67
N LEU A 401 -27.90 9.36 17.52
CA LEU A 401 -27.59 8.01 17.98
C LEU A 401 -26.40 7.42 17.22
N THR A 402 -25.81 6.35 17.76
CA THR A 402 -24.75 5.59 17.09
C THR A 402 -25.32 4.80 15.92
N ASP A 403 -24.47 4.51 14.93
CA ASP A 403 -24.88 3.76 13.73
C ASP A 403 -25.44 2.38 14.07
N HIS A 404 -24.96 1.80 15.16
CA HIS A 404 -25.36 0.50 15.66
C HIS A 404 -26.87 0.37 15.92
N ILE A 405 -27.54 1.43 16.39
CA ILE A 405 -29.00 1.42 16.58
C ILE A 405 -29.72 1.24 15.23
N TYR A 406 -29.23 1.90 14.18
CA TYR A 406 -29.76 1.79 12.83
C TYR A 406 -29.43 0.43 12.21
N HIS A 407 -28.27 -0.15 12.52
CA HIS A 407 -27.93 -1.52 12.13
C HIS A 407 -28.89 -2.55 12.76
N ILE A 408 -29.21 -2.42 14.06
CA ILE A 408 -30.18 -3.29 14.74
C ILE A 408 -31.57 -3.20 14.08
N LEU A 409 -32.04 -1.98 13.78
CA LEU A 409 -33.33 -1.75 13.14
C LEU A 409 -33.38 -2.36 11.73
N SER A 410 -32.33 -2.13 10.94
CA SER A 410 -32.21 -2.65 9.58
C SER A 410 -32.16 -4.18 9.58
N PHE A 411 -31.37 -4.78 10.48
CA PHE A 411 -31.32 -6.22 10.65
C PHE A 411 -32.68 -6.80 11.03
N SER A 412 -33.41 -6.15 11.92
CA SER A 412 -34.75 -6.58 12.36
C SER A 412 -35.77 -6.51 11.23
N ALA A 413 -35.73 -5.44 10.43
CA ALA A 413 -36.60 -5.28 9.26
C ALA A 413 -36.30 -6.34 8.19
N LEU A 414 -35.03 -6.51 7.81
CA LEU A 414 -34.62 -7.51 6.82
C LEU A 414 -34.92 -8.95 7.27
N THR A 415 -34.75 -9.23 8.56
CA THR A 415 -35.14 -10.52 9.15
C THR A 415 -36.65 -10.73 9.04
N LEU A 416 -37.45 -9.71 9.34
CA LEU A 416 -38.91 -9.79 9.22
C LEU A 416 -39.35 -9.99 7.76
N CYS A 417 -38.78 -9.26 6.80
CA CYS A 417 -39.05 -9.44 5.38
C CYS A 417 -38.77 -10.87 4.92
N ARG A 418 -37.61 -11.42 5.30
CA ARG A 418 -37.22 -12.79 4.95
C ARG A 418 -38.16 -13.82 5.56
N ILE A 419 -38.52 -13.68 6.84
CA ILE A 419 -39.45 -14.61 7.49
C ILE A 419 -40.82 -14.58 6.80
N VAL A 420 -41.34 -13.39 6.51
CA VAL A 420 -42.63 -13.22 5.83
C VAL A 420 -42.60 -13.86 4.45
N HIS A 421 -41.57 -13.57 3.65
CA HIS A 421 -41.41 -14.13 2.31
C HIS A 421 -41.28 -15.67 2.32
N THR A 422 -40.37 -16.21 3.14
CA THR A 422 -40.07 -17.66 3.15
C THR A 422 -41.19 -18.51 3.75
N TYR A 423 -41.93 -17.99 4.75
CA TYR A 423 -42.89 -18.78 5.52
C TYR A 423 -44.34 -18.30 5.38
N GLU A 424 -44.67 -17.51 4.36
CA GLU A 424 -45.96 -16.84 4.20
C GLU A 424 -47.17 -17.79 4.41
N THR A 425 -47.17 -18.94 3.75
CA THR A 425 -48.28 -19.92 3.82
C THR A 425 -48.48 -20.45 5.24
N LYS A 426 -47.38 -20.74 5.95
CA LYS A 426 -47.41 -21.22 7.34
C LYS A 426 -47.84 -20.12 8.30
N LEU A 427 -47.43 -18.87 8.04
CA LEU A 427 -47.82 -17.71 8.85
C LEU A 427 -49.31 -17.40 8.69
N ARG A 428 -49.84 -17.43 7.46
CA ARG A 428 -51.28 -17.30 7.19
C ARG A 428 -52.08 -18.41 7.88
N ALA A 429 -51.62 -19.66 7.81
CA ALA A 429 -52.24 -20.79 8.52
C ALA A 429 -52.19 -20.66 10.05
N ALA A 430 -51.22 -19.91 10.58
CA ALA A 430 -51.08 -19.59 11.99
C ALA A 430 -51.76 -18.25 12.40
N ASN A 431 -52.65 -17.71 11.55
CA ASN A 431 -53.39 -16.46 11.75
C ASN A 431 -52.51 -15.21 11.95
N TYR A 432 -51.35 -15.13 11.29
CA TYR A 432 -50.61 -13.87 11.19
C TYR A 432 -51.16 -12.99 10.07
N GLU A 433 -51.39 -11.71 10.38
CA GLU A 433 -51.72 -10.70 9.38
C GLU A 433 -50.45 -10.21 8.68
N ILE A 434 -50.19 -10.78 7.51
CA ILE A 434 -48.99 -10.46 6.70
C ILE A 434 -48.93 -8.97 6.34
N ASN A 435 -50.08 -8.38 6.01
CA ASN A 435 -50.17 -6.96 5.69
C ASN A 435 -49.69 -6.09 6.85
N GLU A 436 -50.02 -6.40 8.11
CA GLU A 436 -49.54 -5.62 9.27
C GLU A 436 -48.00 -5.64 9.37
N LEU A 437 -47.38 -6.79 9.10
CA LEU A 437 -45.93 -6.94 9.14
C LEU A 437 -45.25 -6.15 8.02
N ASP A 438 -45.80 -6.21 6.80
CA ASP A 438 -45.29 -5.45 5.66
C ASP A 438 -45.45 -3.94 5.88
N ASN A 439 -46.60 -3.49 6.40
CA ASN A 439 -46.83 -2.08 6.73
C ASN A 439 -45.87 -1.60 7.83
N LEU A 440 -45.51 -2.44 8.81
CA LEU A 440 -44.55 -2.08 9.84
C LEU A 440 -43.16 -1.82 9.26
N VAL A 441 -42.69 -2.69 8.36
CA VAL A 441 -41.41 -2.49 7.66
C VAL A 441 -41.47 -1.23 6.80
N PHE A 442 -42.56 -1.04 6.05
CA PHE A 442 -42.76 0.15 5.22
C PHE A 442 -42.78 1.45 6.05
N LYS A 443 -43.41 1.42 7.23
CA LYS A 443 -43.42 2.55 8.18
C LYS A 443 -42.00 2.87 8.66
N LEU A 444 -41.18 1.86 8.97
CA LEU A 444 -39.78 2.05 9.34
C LEU A 444 -38.95 2.67 8.21
N ILE A 445 -39.12 2.19 6.98
CA ILE A 445 -38.42 2.73 5.79
C ILE A 445 -38.71 4.23 5.64
N ASN A 446 -39.99 4.62 5.73
CA ASN A 446 -40.37 6.02 5.64
C ASN A 446 -39.84 6.83 6.82
N TRP A 447 -39.87 6.26 8.02
CA TRP A 447 -39.32 6.91 9.22
C TRP A 447 -37.82 7.18 9.07
N PHE A 448 -37.03 6.24 8.54
CA PHE A 448 -35.60 6.44 8.27
C PHE A 448 -35.32 7.66 7.38
N LYS A 449 -36.17 7.92 6.38
CA LYS A 449 -36.06 9.08 5.48
C LYS A 449 -36.36 10.42 6.15
N THR A 450 -36.86 10.41 7.39
CA THR A 450 -37.11 11.63 8.18
C THR A 450 -35.93 12.01 9.07
N ILE A 451 -34.88 11.19 9.15
CA ILE A 451 -33.80 11.32 10.14
C ILE A 451 -32.58 11.99 9.52
N GLY A 452 -32.46 13.29 9.78
CA GLY A 452 -31.26 14.06 9.44
C GLY A 452 -31.18 14.44 7.97
N LEU A 453 -29.95 14.62 7.49
CA LEU A 453 -29.66 14.88 6.07
C LEU A 453 -29.54 13.55 5.31
N PRO A 454 -29.72 13.55 3.97
CA PRO A 454 -29.49 12.37 3.11
C PRO A 454 -28.19 11.60 3.36
N CYS A 455 -27.12 12.26 3.81
CA CYS A 455 -25.85 11.64 4.15
C CYS A 455 -25.83 10.90 5.51
N HIS A 456 -26.97 10.77 6.18
CA HIS A 456 -27.07 10.10 7.48
C HIS A 456 -27.31 8.58 7.28
N ALA A 457 -26.74 7.73 8.16
CA ALA A 457 -26.86 6.26 8.01
C ALA A 457 -28.31 5.76 7.90
N ALA A 458 -29.28 6.44 8.54
CA ALA A 458 -30.68 6.10 8.42
C ALA A 458 -31.18 6.11 6.96
N HIS A 459 -30.82 7.12 6.17
CA HIS A 459 -31.22 7.19 4.77
C HIS A 459 -30.62 6.05 3.95
N ILE A 460 -29.30 5.85 4.07
CA ILE A 460 -28.55 4.79 3.38
C ILE A 460 -29.14 3.42 3.71
N LEU A 461 -29.34 3.13 4.99
CA LEU A 461 -29.89 1.86 5.45
C LEU A 461 -31.37 1.72 5.08
N GLY A 462 -32.14 2.81 5.08
CA GLY A 462 -33.53 2.82 4.65
C GLY A 462 -33.69 2.49 3.18
N ASP A 463 -32.80 2.99 2.32
CA ASP A 463 -32.79 2.65 0.90
C ASP A 463 -32.39 1.18 0.67
N ILE A 464 -31.42 0.66 1.42
CA ILE A 464 -31.05 -0.77 1.39
C ILE A 464 -32.24 -1.65 1.81
N VAL A 465 -32.90 -1.32 2.92
CA VAL A 465 -34.07 -2.07 3.42
C VAL A 465 -35.22 -1.97 2.43
N TYR A 466 -35.45 -0.79 1.83
CA TYR A 466 -36.49 -0.58 0.82
C TYR A 466 -36.27 -1.44 -0.43
N ALA A 467 -35.05 -1.45 -0.98
CA ALA A 467 -34.74 -2.24 -2.16
C ALA A 467 -34.94 -3.74 -1.91
N GLN A 468 -34.52 -4.24 -0.75
CA GLN A 468 -34.75 -5.64 -0.37
C GLN A 468 -36.23 -5.94 -0.11
N PHE A 469 -36.95 -5.01 0.51
CA PHE A 469 -38.39 -5.13 0.73
C PHE A 469 -39.15 -5.21 -0.60
N GLN A 470 -38.85 -4.34 -1.57
CA GLN A 470 -39.44 -4.38 -2.91
C GLN A 470 -39.13 -5.69 -3.64
N LYS A 471 -37.89 -6.18 -3.57
CA LYS A 471 -37.49 -7.45 -4.17
C LYS A 471 -38.29 -8.63 -3.61
N LEU A 472 -38.51 -8.66 -2.29
CA LEU A 472 -39.19 -9.77 -1.61
C LEU A 472 -40.72 -9.65 -1.60
N ARG A 473 -41.26 -8.43 -1.75
CA ARG A 473 -42.68 -8.08 -1.64
C ARG A 473 -43.15 -7.16 -2.79
N PRO A 474 -43.07 -7.60 -4.06
CA PRO A 474 -43.37 -6.75 -5.22
C PRO A 474 -44.83 -6.29 -5.30
N ASP A 475 -45.77 -7.08 -4.78
CA ASP A 475 -47.22 -6.82 -4.85
C ASP A 475 -47.77 -5.99 -3.68
N PHE A 476 -46.89 -5.48 -2.80
CA PHE A 476 -47.34 -4.73 -1.62
C PHE A 476 -47.97 -3.39 -2.01
N GLN A 477 -49.16 -3.12 -1.47
CA GLN A 477 -49.83 -1.83 -1.55
C GLN A 477 -49.98 -1.23 -0.14
N PRO A 478 -49.56 0.02 0.09
CA PRO A 478 -49.66 0.64 1.40
C PRO A 478 -51.13 0.87 1.79
N THR A 479 -51.49 0.49 3.00
CA THR A 479 -52.89 0.50 3.50
C THR A 479 -53.42 1.91 3.77
N THR A 480 -52.58 2.94 3.69
CA THR A 480 -52.96 4.35 3.89
C THR A 480 -52.16 5.25 2.93
N PRO A 481 -52.80 6.11 2.13
CA PRO A 481 -52.11 7.22 1.48
C PRO A 481 -51.70 8.21 2.57
N ILE A 482 -50.40 8.46 2.72
CA ILE A 482 -49.91 9.44 3.69
C ILE A 482 -50.26 10.83 3.16
N VAL A 483 -51.08 11.56 3.92
CA VAL A 483 -51.34 12.99 3.74
C VAL A 483 -50.01 13.74 3.89
N SER A 484 -49.56 14.37 2.81
CA SER A 484 -48.50 15.37 2.84
C SER A 484 -49.00 16.57 3.65
N GLY A 485 -48.70 16.59 4.94
CA GLY A 485 -49.34 17.53 5.86
C GLY A 485 -48.56 17.70 7.16
N ALA A 486 -47.36 18.27 7.05
CA ALA A 486 -46.71 19.17 8.03
C ALA A 486 -45.25 19.43 7.58
N ILE A 487 -45.06 19.88 6.34
CA ILE A 487 -43.80 20.53 5.97
C ILE A 487 -43.96 21.97 6.42
N SER A 488 -43.26 22.35 7.49
CA SER A 488 -43.10 23.75 7.86
C SER A 488 -42.57 24.50 6.64
N GLU A 489 -43.28 25.54 6.22
CA GLU A 489 -42.99 26.39 5.07
C GLU A 489 -41.56 26.94 5.15
N GLN A 490 -40.59 26.25 4.54
CA GLN A 490 -39.31 26.77 4.07
C GLN A 490 -38.53 25.62 3.44
N ILE A 491 -38.84 25.34 2.18
CA ILE A 491 -37.98 24.81 1.09
C ILE A 491 -38.99 24.38 0.02
N GLY A 492 -39.20 25.26 -0.96
CA GLY A 492 -40.08 24.97 -2.09
C GLY A 492 -39.39 24.03 -3.07
N VAL A 493 -39.69 22.72 -2.96
CA VAL A 493 -39.72 21.79 -4.10
C VAL A 493 -40.78 20.73 -3.77
N ALA A 494 -41.90 20.77 -4.50
CA ALA A 494 -42.91 19.74 -4.44
C ALA A 494 -42.41 18.52 -5.23
N TYR A 495 -42.15 17.40 -4.56
CA TYR A 495 -41.89 16.12 -5.23
C TYR A 495 -43.22 15.40 -5.42
N THR A 496 -43.74 15.43 -6.65
CA THR A 496 -44.76 14.50 -7.12
C THR A 496 -44.15 13.10 -7.24
N ALA A 497 -44.93 12.07 -6.91
CA ALA A 497 -44.50 10.68 -6.81
C ALA A 497 -44.08 10.02 -8.16
N GLU A 498 -43.88 10.80 -9.21
CA GLU A 498 -43.58 10.32 -10.57
C GLU A 498 -42.19 10.74 -11.11
N ASP A 499 -41.41 11.57 -10.40
CA ASP A 499 -40.09 12.05 -10.88
C ASP A 499 -38.90 11.57 -10.01
N LEU A 500 -38.85 10.28 -9.67
CA LEU A 500 -37.63 9.64 -9.15
C LEU A 500 -36.93 8.91 -10.30
N PRO A 501 -35.67 9.23 -10.65
CA PRO A 501 -34.88 8.35 -11.49
C PRO A 501 -34.63 7.07 -10.70
N LEU A 502 -35.46 6.06 -10.95
CA LEU A 502 -35.25 4.68 -10.58
C LEU A 502 -33.90 4.25 -11.19
N ALA A 503 -32.89 4.03 -10.36
CA ALA A 503 -31.74 3.22 -10.74
C ALA A 503 -32.05 1.77 -10.30
N PRO A 504 -32.23 0.82 -11.23
CA PRO A 504 -32.50 -0.58 -10.90
C PRO A 504 -31.29 -1.30 -10.28
N ASP A 505 -30.16 -0.60 -10.12
CA ASP A 505 -28.87 -1.19 -9.79
C ASP A 505 -28.17 -0.43 -8.66
N LEU A 506 -28.24 -0.99 -7.45
CA LEU A 506 -27.54 -0.50 -6.26
C LEU A 506 -26.01 -0.57 -6.39
N SER A 507 -25.47 -1.34 -7.35
CA SER A 507 -24.03 -1.45 -7.58
C SER A 507 -23.42 -0.14 -8.11
N PHE A 508 -24.21 0.69 -8.81
CA PHE A 508 -23.78 2.01 -9.28
C PHE A 508 -23.74 3.09 -8.19
N LEU A 509 -24.54 2.94 -7.13
CA LEU A 509 -24.56 3.88 -6.01
C LEU A 509 -23.52 3.53 -4.93
N TYR A 510 -23.16 2.24 -4.80
CA TYR A 510 -22.25 1.74 -3.77
C TYR A 510 -21.27 0.67 -4.32
N PRO A 511 -20.33 1.06 -5.21
CA PRO A 511 -19.46 0.12 -5.94
C PRO A 511 -18.46 -0.64 -5.06
N ASN A 512 -18.21 -0.19 -3.83
CA ASN A 512 -17.28 -0.78 -2.87
C ASN A 512 -17.97 -1.61 -1.77
N PHE A 513 -19.24 -2.01 -1.97
CA PHE A 513 -19.97 -2.80 -0.99
C PHE A 513 -19.41 -4.23 -0.87
N ILE A 514 -18.46 -4.43 0.05
CA ILE A 514 -18.09 -5.75 0.54
C ILE A 514 -19.31 -6.29 1.31
N GLY A 515 -20.09 -7.16 0.66
CA GLY A 515 -21.31 -7.71 1.26
C GLY A 515 -22.48 -7.98 0.31
N SER A 516 -22.31 -7.96 -1.02
CA SER A 516 -23.30 -8.54 -1.96
C SER A 516 -23.81 -9.90 -1.45
N GLU A 517 -22.91 -10.71 -0.89
CA GLU A 517 -23.16 -12.02 -0.28
C GLU A 517 -23.81 -11.99 1.12
N MET A 518 -23.84 -10.86 1.85
CA MET A 518 -24.64 -10.73 3.10
C MET A 518 -26.14 -10.82 2.81
N PHE A 519 -26.53 -10.47 1.58
CA PHE A 519 -27.91 -10.30 1.18
C PHE A 519 -28.31 -11.05 -0.11
N ASP A 520 -27.48 -11.98 -0.59
CA ASP A 520 -27.84 -12.84 -1.71
C ASP A 520 -29.10 -13.67 -1.38
N ALA A 521 -30.10 -13.50 -2.23
CA ALA A 521 -31.45 -14.04 -2.07
C ALA A 521 -31.62 -15.42 -2.74
N ASP A 522 -30.57 -15.94 -3.39
CA ASP A 522 -30.63 -17.17 -4.17
C ASP A 522 -30.19 -18.43 -3.38
N GLY A 523 -29.75 -18.24 -2.14
CA GLY A 523 -29.48 -19.35 -1.23
C GLY A 523 -30.76 -19.95 -0.67
N GLY A 524 -31.23 -21.04 -1.29
CA GLY A 524 -32.19 -21.95 -0.68
C GLY A 524 -31.74 -22.33 0.74
N LEU A 525 -32.67 -22.86 1.54
CA LEU A 525 -32.48 -23.21 2.97
C LEU A 525 -31.23 -24.06 3.28
N GLU A 526 -30.56 -24.61 2.26
CA GLU A 526 -29.35 -25.44 2.33
C GLU A 526 -28.01 -24.68 2.20
N SER A 527 -28.00 -23.38 1.86
CA SER A 527 -26.76 -22.58 1.82
C SER A 527 -26.86 -21.36 2.75
N TRP A 528 -26.90 -21.62 4.05
CA TRP A 528 -26.45 -20.63 5.03
C TRP A 528 -24.92 -20.59 4.97
N PRO A 529 -24.25 -19.46 4.67
CA PRO A 529 -22.85 -19.52 4.25
C PRO A 529 -21.97 -20.08 5.37
N GLU A 530 -21.16 -21.07 5.01
CA GLU A 530 -20.09 -21.65 5.82
C GLU A 530 -18.93 -20.66 6.00
N TRP A 531 -19.14 -19.48 6.59
CA TRP A 531 -18.02 -18.62 7.03
C TRP A 531 -17.36 -19.15 8.32
N ALA A 532 -17.70 -20.37 8.74
CA ALA A 532 -17.04 -21.09 9.83
C ALA A 532 -15.69 -21.71 9.41
N GLN A 533 -15.31 -21.63 8.14
CA GLN A 533 -13.95 -21.88 7.70
C GLN A 533 -13.52 -20.76 6.75
N ILE A 534 -12.29 -20.28 6.95
CA ILE A 534 -11.55 -19.30 6.13
C ILE A 534 -11.79 -17.82 6.48
N ALA A 535 -11.03 -17.36 7.47
CA ALA A 535 -9.93 -16.43 7.20
C ALA A 535 -8.69 -16.87 8.00
N LYS A 536 -8.34 -18.15 7.84
CA LYS A 536 -6.92 -18.46 7.76
C LYS A 536 -6.50 -17.93 6.40
N MET A 537 -5.40 -17.17 6.29
CA MET A 537 -4.78 -16.75 5.02
C MET A 537 -4.43 -17.92 4.08
N ASP A 538 -4.79 -19.16 4.43
CA ASP A 538 -4.43 -20.43 3.79
C ASP A 538 -5.25 -20.77 2.53
N HIS A 539 -6.32 -20.03 2.20
CA HIS A 539 -7.26 -20.44 1.12
C HIS A 539 -7.70 -19.31 0.16
N LEU A 540 -6.93 -18.22 0.06
CA LEU A 540 -7.16 -17.24 -1.00
C LEU A 540 -6.86 -17.88 -2.36
N ALA A 541 -7.70 -17.62 -3.36
CA ALA A 541 -7.46 -18.08 -4.71
C ALA A 541 -6.12 -17.51 -5.23
N PRO A 542 -5.30 -18.28 -5.97
CA PRO A 542 -4.03 -17.85 -6.54
C PRO A 542 -4.07 -16.47 -7.22
N GLU A 543 -5.17 -16.19 -7.91
CA GLU A 543 -5.42 -14.96 -8.66
C GLU A 543 -5.61 -13.75 -7.73
N ILE A 544 -6.26 -13.96 -6.58
CA ILE A 544 -6.46 -12.93 -5.57
C ILE A 544 -5.14 -12.63 -4.86
N ILE A 545 -4.36 -13.67 -4.53
CA ILE A 545 -3.02 -13.50 -3.94
C ILE A 545 -2.12 -12.73 -4.91
N SER A 546 -2.13 -13.09 -6.20
CA SER A 546 -1.38 -12.39 -7.25
C SER A 546 -1.79 -10.92 -7.39
N ASN A 547 -3.10 -10.63 -7.40
CA ASN A 547 -3.61 -9.26 -7.44
C ASN A 547 -3.21 -8.45 -6.20
N ILE A 548 -3.29 -9.03 -5.00
CA ILE A 548 -2.86 -8.35 -3.77
C ILE A 548 -1.36 -8.03 -3.86
N ILE A 549 -0.53 -8.98 -4.28
CA ILE A 549 0.92 -8.77 -4.41
C ILE A 549 1.20 -7.66 -5.45
N SER A 550 0.48 -7.64 -6.57
CA SER A 550 0.64 -6.62 -7.61
C SER A 550 0.32 -5.20 -7.13
N HIS A 551 -0.63 -5.04 -6.20
CA HIS A 551 -1.01 -3.72 -5.65
C HIS A 551 -0.09 -3.26 -4.51
N LEU A 552 0.65 -4.18 -3.89
CA LEU A 552 1.64 -3.88 -2.88
C LEU A 552 3.00 -3.46 -3.47
N LEU A 553 3.20 -3.73 -4.76
CA LEU A 553 4.34 -3.30 -5.53
C LEU A 553 3.96 -2.07 -6.37
N PRO A 554 4.66 -0.93 -6.24
CA PRO A 554 4.41 0.23 -7.09
C PRO A 554 4.50 -0.13 -8.58
N GLU A 555 3.70 0.48 -9.47
CA GLU A 555 3.84 0.34 -10.93
C GLU A 555 5.28 0.65 -11.41
N GLU A 556 5.99 1.50 -10.69
CA GLU A 556 7.40 1.83 -10.89
C GLU A 556 8.35 0.64 -10.77
N TYR A 557 7.93 -0.46 -10.13
CA TYR A 557 8.69 -1.72 -10.03
C TYR A 557 8.67 -2.53 -11.34
N PHE A 558 7.75 -2.26 -12.26
CA PHE A 558 7.56 -3.02 -13.50
C PHE A 558 7.83 -2.19 -14.77
N LEU A 559 8.19 -0.91 -14.63
CA LEU A 559 8.46 -0.03 -15.77
C LEU A 559 9.92 -0.15 -16.21
N SER A 560 10.13 -0.70 -17.41
CA SER A 560 11.43 -0.71 -18.08
C SER A 560 11.87 0.72 -18.44
N GLY A 561 13.17 1.00 -18.32
CA GLY A 561 13.80 2.09 -19.06
C GLY A 561 13.86 3.48 -18.41
N LYS A 562 13.64 3.66 -17.10
CA LYS A 562 13.98 4.94 -16.44
C LYS A 562 15.26 4.83 -15.62
N TYR A 563 16.18 5.75 -15.92
CA TYR A 563 17.47 5.96 -15.28
C TYR A 563 17.45 5.73 -13.76
N TYR A 564 18.49 5.05 -13.30
CA TYR A 564 18.85 4.92 -11.89
C TYR A 564 18.85 6.29 -11.22
N ASP A 565 18.00 6.46 -10.21
CA ASP A 565 18.14 7.49 -9.20
C ASP A 565 18.57 6.80 -7.90
N GLU A 566 19.88 6.83 -7.59
CA GLU A 566 20.44 6.32 -6.32
C GLU A 566 19.86 7.06 -5.09
N SER A 567 19.12 8.15 -5.29
CA SER A 567 18.50 8.92 -4.22
C SER A 567 17.11 8.42 -3.79
N GLN A 568 16.56 7.38 -4.44
CA GLN A 568 15.27 6.80 -4.05
C GLN A 568 15.43 5.52 -3.21
N PRO A 569 14.75 5.41 -2.05
CA PRO A 569 14.76 4.21 -1.24
C PRO A 569 14.02 3.06 -1.95
N LEU A 570 14.62 1.86 -1.95
CA LEU A 570 14.00 0.62 -2.44
C LEU A 570 12.60 0.41 -1.80
N PRO A 571 11.57 0.02 -2.58
CA PRO A 571 10.29 -0.40 -2.03
C PRO A 571 10.47 -1.57 -1.05
N ARG A 572 9.78 -1.49 0.08
CA ARG A 572 9.83 -2.44 1.21
C ARG A 572 9.75 -3.90 0.72
N ALA A 573 10.74 -4.71 1.09
CA ALA A 573 10.89 -6.08 0.61
C ALA A 573 9.62 -6.93 0.86
N VAL A 574 9.04 -7.45 -0.21
CA VAL A 574 7.83 -8.31 -0.20
C VAL A 574 8.08 -9.64 0.52
N SER A 575 9.34 -9.99 0.77
CA SER A 575 9.79 -11.21 1.43
C SER A 575 9.20 -11.42 2.83
N TYR A 576 8.90 -10.35 3.58
CA TYR A 576 8.23 -10.47 4.88
C TYR A 576 6.80 -11.02 4.77
N LEU A 577 6.15 -10.86 3.62
CA LEU A 577 4.81 -11.40 3.38
C LEU A 577 4.84 -12.92 3.17
N ALA A 578 5.97 -13.49 2.74
CA ALA A 578 6.14 -14.94 2.64
C ALA A 578 6.10 -15.63 4.03
N ALA A 579 6.41 -14.89 5.11
CA ALA A 579 6.33 -15.40 6.48
C ALA A 579 4.90 -15.38 7.04
N LEU A 580 3.97 -14.66 6.42
CA LEU A 580 2.58 -14.59 6.87
C LEU A 580 1.80 -15.87 6.54
N ASN A 581 2.13 -16.55 5.43
CA ASN A 581 1.45 -17.78 5.02
C ASN A 581 2.28 -18.67 4.07
N ARG A 582 2.27 -20.00 4.29
CA ARG A 582 2.96 -20.96 3.42
C ARG A 582 2.42 -21.02 1.98
N HIS A 583 1.13 -20.75 1.75
CA HIS A 583 0.53 -20.72 0.41
C HIS A 583 0.92 -19.47 -0.39
N TRP A 584 1.36 -18.41 0.27
CA TRP A 584 1.83 -17.19 -0.39
C TRP A 584 3.28 -17.32 -0.85
N HIS A 585 4.03 -18.22 -0.22
CA HIS A 585 5.46 -18.43 -0.48
C HIS A 585 5.79 -18.62 -1.98
N PRO A 586 5.09 -19.47 -2.76
CA PRO A 586 5.41 -19.63 -4.19
C PRO A 586 5.19 -18.36 -5.01
N PHE A 587 4.14 -17.59 -4.70
CA PHE A 587 3.79 -16.36 -5.43
C PHE A 587 4.73 -15.21 -5.05
N ILE A 588 5.08 -15.10 -3.77
CA ILE A 588 6.05 -14.12 -3.30
C ILE A 588 7.44 -14.45 -3.86
N GLU A 589 7.85 -15.73 -3.88
CA GLU A 589 9.10 -16.13 -4.53
C GLU A 589 9.09 -15.81 -6.03
N ALA A 590 8.00 -16.10 -6.74
CA ALA A 590 7.89 -15.80 -8.17
C ALA A 590 8.09 -14.32 -8.47
N VAL A 591 7.57 -13.43 -7.61
CA VAL A 591 7.71 -11.99 -7.77
C VAL A 591 9.07 -11.47 -7.26
N THR A 592 9.58 -12.03 -6.16
CA THR A 592 10.86 -11.62 -5.55
C THR A 592 12.06 -11.96 -6.44
N PHE A 593 12.03 -13.13 -7.08
CA PHE A 593 13.11 -13.59 -7.96
C PHE A 593 12.90 -13.21 -9.44
N ARG A 594 11.85 -12.43 -9.75
CA ARG A 594 11.56 -11.99 -11.11
C ARG A 594 12.64 -11.07 -11.68
N GLU A 595 13.17 -10.18 -10.84
CA GLU A 595 14.24 -9.26 -11.20
C GLU A 595 15.38 -9.37 -10.19
N LEU A 596 16.59 -9.63 -10.67
CA LEU A 596 17.77 -9.81 -9.83
C LEU A 596 18.81 -8.73 -10.12
N LYS A 597 19.21 -8.02 -9.06
CA LYS A 597 20.37 -7.13 -9.08
C LYS A 597 21.54 -7.83 -8.42
N LEU A 598 22.58 -8.11 -9.18
CA LEU A 598 23.70 -8.94 -8.76
C LEU A 598 25.04 -8.22 -8.97
N ASN A 599 25.99 -8.54 -8.10
CA ASN A 599 27.41 -8.23 -8.23
C ASN A 599 28.21 -9.48 -7.84
N SER A 600 29.54 -9.42 -7.90
CA SER A 600 30.41 -10.55 -7.59
C SER A 600 30.10 -11.19 -6.23
N GLU A 601 30.06 -10.39 -5.16
CA GLU A 601 29.84 -10.84 -3.78
C GLU A 601 28.46 -11.48 -3.57
N SER A 602 27.39 -10.79 -4.02
CA SER A 602 26.01 -11.29 -3.89
C SER A 602 25.76 -12.55 -4.71
N LEU A 603 26.42 -12.69 -5.86
CA LEU A 603 26.34 -13.88 -6.69
C LEU A 603 27.03 -15.08 -6.02
N PHE A 604 28.26 -14.91 -5.52
CA PHE A 604 28.95 -15.98 -4.79
C PHE A 604 28.16 -16.41 -3.56
N TYR A 605 27.67 -15.44 -2.78
CA TYR A 605 26.81 -15.72 -1.64
C TYR A 605 25.56 -16.52 -2.04
N ALA A 606 24.92 -16.14 -3.15
CA ALA A 606 23.74 -16.83 -3.66
C ALA A 606 24.04 -18.27 -4.12
N ILE A 607 25.21 -18.52 -4.71
CA ILE A 607 25.67 -19.84 -5.14
C ILE A 607 26.01 -20.71 -3.92
N GLU A 608 26.84 -20.20 -3.00
CA GLU A 608 27.31 -20.94 -1.82
C GLU A 608 26.17 -21.34 -0.88
N ASN A 609 25.16 -20.48 -0.73
CA ASN A 609 24.02 -20.72 0.14
C ASN A 609 22.84 -21.40 -0.57
N GLY A 610 22.99 -21.78 -1.84
CA GLY A 610 21.93 -22.44 -2.62
C GLY A 610 20.66 -21.60 -2.77
N ILE A 611 20.80 -20.26 -2.78
CA ILE A 611 19.68 -19.32 -2.84
C ILE A 611 19.01 -19.39 -4.22
N LEU A 612 19.79 -19.45 -5.28
CA LEU A 612 19.31 -19.54 -6.67
C LEU A 612 19.21 -21.01 -7.12
N ASN A 613 18.24 -21.72 -6.55
CA ASN A 613 17.92 -23.09 -6.94
C ASN A 613 17.14 -23.13 -8.29
N PRO A 614 17.02 -24.30 -8.96
CA PRO A 614 16.36 -24.40 -10.27
C PRO A 614 14.94 -23.81 -10.32
N ARG A 615 14.17 -23.94 -9.23
CA ARG A 615 12.82 -23.38 -9.13
C ARG A 615 12.83 -21.86 -9.12
N ARG A 616 13.72 -21.23 -8.35
CA ARG A 616 13.84 -19.76 -8.30
C ARG A 616 14.41 -19.19 -9.59
N LEU A 617 15.35 -19.90 -10.21
CA LEU A 617 15.88 -19.56 -11.53
C LEU A 617 14.79 -19.56 -12.61
N SER A 618 13.77 -20.43 -12.50
CA SER A 618 12.63 -20.45 -13.45
C SER A 618 11.75 -19.19 -13.40
N TYR A 619 11.80 -18.42 -12.30
CA TYR A 619 11.03 -17.18 -12.15
C TYR A 619 11.75 -15.94 -12.69
N VAL A 620 13.06 -16.03 -12.95
CA VAL A 620 13.87 -14.89 -13.36
C VAL A 620 13.45 -14.42 -14.75
N ARG A 621 13.19 -13.12 -14.87
CA ARG A 621 12.85 -12.45 -16.14
C ARG A 621 13.84 -11.34 -16.48
N ARG A 622 14.46 -10.72 -15.47
CA ARG A 622 15.48 -9.67 -15.64
C ARG A 622 16.68 -9.88 -14.72
N ILE A 623 17.89 -9.69 -15.24
CA ILE A 623 19.11 -9.61 -14.43
C ILE A 623 19.87 -8.31 -14.74
N ASP A 624 20.10 -7.50 -13.72
CA ASP A 624 21.04 -6.39 -13.76
C ASP A 624 22.33 -6.82 -13.02
N TYR A 625 23.43 -7.01 -13.75
CA TYR A 625 24.74 -7.32 -13.17
C TYR A 625 25.64 -6.10 -13.16
N SER A 626 26.08 -5.67 -11.97
CA SER A 626 27.03 -4.57 -11.81
C SER A 626 28.37 -5.07 -11.28
N PHE A 627 29.44 -4.73 -11.99
CA PHE A 627 30.79 -4.94 -11.50
C PHE A 627 31.07 -3.92 -10.36
N PRO A 628 31.80 -4.31 -9.30
CA PRO A 628 32.10 -3.41 -8.18
C PRO A 628 32.91 -2.19 -8.63
N SER A 629 32.52 -0.99 -8.18
CA SER A 629 33.25 0.26 -8.42
C SER A 629 34.29 0.51 -7.33
N ASN A 630 35.46 1.02 -7.68
CA ASN A 630 36.52 1.41 -6.74
C ASN A 630 36.16 2.62 -5.84
N ASP A 631 34.96 3.19 -5.96
CA ASP A 631 34.52 4.34 -5.18
C ASP A 631 33.81 3.97 -3.86
N ASP A 632 33.76 2.70 -3.44
CA ASP A 632 33.25 2.34 -2.12
C ASP A 632 34.23 2.85 -1.03
N PRO A 633 33.84 3.82 -0.18
CA PRO A 633 34.70 4.36 0.87
C PRO A 633 35.13 3.29 1.90
N ALA A 634 34.52 2.10 1.87
CA ALA A 634 34.81 0.98 2.75
C ALA A 634 35.95 0.06 2.29
N LEU A 635 36.47 0.20 1.06
CA LEU A 635 37.60 -0.62 0.59
C LEU A 635 38.94 -0.04 1.05
N PRO A 636 39.79 -0.80 1.77
CA PRO A 636 41.16 -0.36 2.06
C PRO A 636 41.95 -0.23 0.75
N LEU A 637 42.96 0.65 0.75
CA LEU A 637 44.01 0.88 -0.27
C LEU A 637 44.15 -0.21 -1.36
N PRO A 638 44.45 0.19 -2.62
CA PRO A 638 44.28 -0.64 -3.81
C PRO A 638 44.85 -2.04 -3.62
N VAL A 639 43.97 -3.03 -3.69
CA VAL A 639 44.35 -4.44 -3.84
C VAL A 639 45.29 -4.51 -5.04
N GLU A 640 46.48 -5.09 -4.85
CA GLU A 640 47.57 -5.18 -5.84
C GLU A 640 47.19 -5.93 -7.14
N ASN A 641 45.94 -6.38 -7.27
CA ASN A 641 45.33 -6.81 -8.52
C ASN A 641 43.85 -6.39 -8.45
N PRO A 642 43.31 -5.60 -9.39
CA PRO A 642 41.88 -5.63 -9.65
C PRO A 642 41.62 -7.02 -10.24
N GLU A 643 41.42 -8.00 -9.36
CA GLU A 643 41.05 -9.33 -9.78
C GLU A 643 39.80 -9.17 -10.65
N VAL A 644 39.90 -9.70 -11.88
CA VAL A 644 38.78 -10.04 -12.76
C VAL A 644 37.60 -10.33 -11.87
N ASP A 645 36.48 -9.63 -12.05
CA ASP A 645 35.25 -9.97 -11.33
C ASP A 645 35.04 -11.48 -11.46
N SER A 646 35.36 -12.18 -10.37
CA SER A 646 35.45 -13.62 -10.36
C SER A 646 34.05 -14.23 -10.42
N GLY A 647 33.01 -13.40 -10.19
CA GLY A 647 31.60 -13.70 -10.30
C GLY A 647 31.07 -13.67 -11.73
N PHE A 648 31.72 -12.99 -12.67
CA PHE A 648 31.20 -12.90 -14.05
C PHE A 648 31.11 -14.25 -14.77
N VAL A 649 32.16 -15.09 -14.67
CA VAL A 649 32.14 -16.45 -15.25
C VAL A 649 31.11 -17.37 -14.55
N PRO A 650 31.02 -17.38 -13.21
CA PRO A 650 29.91 -18.02 -12.49
C PRO A 650 28.52 -17.53 -12.92
N LEU A 651 28.32 -16.24 -13.19
CA LEU A 651 27.06 -15.69 -13.66
C LEU A 651 26.66 -16.33 -15.00
N LEU A 652 27.60 -16.39 -15.94
CA LEU A 652 27.37 -17.01 -17.24
C LEU A 652 27.03 -18.50 -17.12
N LYS A 653 27.71 -19.22 -16.21
CA LYS A 653 27.38 -20.62 -15.90
C LYS A 653 26.01 -20.77 -15.25
N LEU A 654 25.58 -19.81 -14.44
CA LEU A 654 24.27 -19.79 -13.80
C LEU A 654 23.16 -19.50 -14.83
N LEU A 655 23.38 -18.50 -15.70
CA LEU A 655 22.50 -18.17 -16.82
C LEU A 655 22.29 -19.38 -17.74
N ALA A 656 23.35 -20.15 -18.01
CA ALA A 656 23.28 -21.38 -18.80
C ALA A 656 22.46 -22.51 -18.13
N GLN A 657 22.19 -22.43 -16.82
CA GLN A 657 21.38 -23.42 -16.08
C GLN A 657 19.90 -23.04 -16.00
N ILE A 658 19.50 -21.85 -16.45
CA ILE A 658 18.10 -21.43 -16.44
C ILE A 658 17.31 -22.41 -17.33
N PRO A 659 16.31 -23.12 -16.78
CA PRO A 659 15.56 -24.12 -17.54
C PRO A 659 14.83 -23.46 -18.71
N LEU A 660 14.84 -24.13 -19.87
CA LEU A 660 14.12 -23.72 -21.08
C LEU A 660 12.59 -23.94 -20.96
N GLU A 661 12.02 -23.82 -19.76
CA GLU A 661 10.57 -23.99 -19.55
C GLU A 661 9.77 -22.84 -20.21
N GLU A 662 8.43 -22.98 -20.27
CA GLU A 662 7.48 -22.27 -21.14
C GLU A 662 7.55 -20.73 -21.18
N GLU A 663 8.33 -20.07 -20.30
CA GLU A 663 8.59 -18.63 -20.35
C GLU A 663 10.10 -18.30 -20.23
N PRO A 664 10.72 -17.68 -21.26
CA PRO A 664 12.16 -17.38 -21.31
C PRO A 664 12.60 -16.22 -20.39
N LEU A 665 13.90 -16.18 -20.02
CA LEU A 665 14.59 -15.00 -19.47
C LEU A 665 14.56 -13.86 -20.50
N LEU A 666 13.89 -12.75 -20.20
CA LEU A 666 13.62 -11.71 -21.21
C LEU A 666 14.68 -10.60 -21.25
N ASP A 667 15.34 -10.27 -20.14
CA ASP A 667 16.19 -9.06 -20.05
C ASP A 667 17.51 -9.31 -19.31
N LEU A 668 18.63 -8.94 -19.92
CA LEU A 668 19.97 -8.99 -19.34
C LEU A 668 20.68 -7.65 -19.51
N ALA A 669 20.93 -6.97 -18.39
CA ALA A 669 21.72 -5.74 -18.33
C ALA A 669 23.04 -5.99 -17.59
N ILE A 670 24.17 -5.62 -18.20
CA ILE A 670 25.51 -5.74 -17.61
C ILE A 670 26.17 -4.37 -17.59
N ARG A 671 26.66 -3.95 -16.41
CA ARG A 671 27.37 -2.67 -16.21
C ARG A 671 28.78 -2.89 -15.69
N ILE A 672 29.77 -2.39 -16.43
CA ILE A 672 31.19 -2.49 -16.12
C ILE A 672 31.75 -1.07 -15.89
N PRO A 673 31.97 -0.63 -14.63
CA PRO A 673 32.55 0.67 -14.36
C PRO A 673 34.07 0.64 -14.56
N TRP A 674 34.62 1.66 -15.22
CA TRP A 674 36.07 1.87 -15.35
C TRP A 674 36.47 3.31 -14.99
N LYS A 675 37.44 3.43 -14.07
CA LYS A 675 38.18 4.67 -13.78
C LYS A 675 39.69 4.40 -13.91
N PRO A 676 40.45 5.18 -14.69
CA PRO A 676 41.90 5.15 -14.63
C PRO A 676 42.34 5.74 -13.29
N PHE A 677 43.21 5.02 -12.59
CA PHE A 677 43.91 5.54 -11.42
C PHE A 677 44.67 6.82 -11.82
N GLN A 678 44.35 7.96 -11.19
CA GLN A 678 45.23 9.14 -11.25
C GLN A 678 46.45 8.88 -10.34
N ALA A 679 47.40 8.07 -10.82
CA ALA A 679 48.68 7.92 -10.14
C ALA A 679 49.57 9.14 -10.44
N PRO A 680 50.21 9.77 -9.42
CA PRO A 680 51.31 10.70 -9.66
C PRO A 680 52.38 10.02 -10.53
N GLY A 681 53.01 10.77 -11.45
CA GLY A 681 53.77 10.31 -12.61
C GLY A 681 55.02 9.42 -12.41
N PHE A 682 55.10 8.60 -11.37
CA PHE A 682 56.21 7.69 -11.09
C PHE A 682 55.85 6.19 -11.09
N LEU A 683 54.63 5.80 -11.48
CA LEU A 683 54.19 4.40 -11.53
C LEU A 683 53.70 4.00 -12.94
N SER A 684 54.59 4.01 -13.93
CA SER A 684 54.28 3.56 -15.30
C SER A 684 53.91 2.06 -15.37
N GLN A 685 54.44 1.23 -14.47
CA GLN A 685 54.18 -0.22 -14.43
C GLN A 685 52.73 -0.58 -14.03
N LEU A 686 52.03 0.29 -13.29
CA LEU A 686 50.62 0.06 -12.93
C LEU A 686 49.67 0.37 -14.09
N LYS A 687 50.05 1.27 -15.01
CA LYS A 687 49.26 1.61 -16.19
C LYS A 687 49.15 0.42 -17.15
N ASP A 688 50.26 -0.29 -17.37
CA ASP A 688 50.30 -1.49 -18.21
C ASP A 688 49.39 -2.61 -17.63
N HIS A 689 49.43 -2.84 -16.31
CA HIS A 689 48.57 -3.84 -15.64
C HIS A 689 47.06 -3.52 -15.73
N VAL A 690 46.67 -2.25 -15.63
CA VAL A 690 45.27 -1.83 -15.74
C VAL A 690 44.76 -2.00 -17.18
N GLN A 691 45.62 -1.75 -18.18
CA GLN A 691 45.32 -1.94 -19.60
C GLN A 691 45.19 -3.43 -19.97
N ASP A 692 46.10 -4.28 -19.47
CA ASP A 692 46.04 -5.74 -19.64
C ASP A 692 44.75 -6.32 -19.05
N ASN A 693 44.31 -5.82 -17.89
CA ASN A 693 43.08 -6.27 -17.24
C ASN A 693 41.81 -5.89 -18.02
N PHE A 694 41.77 -4.67 -18.59
CA PHE A 694 40.65 -4.21 -19.42
C PHE A 694 40.53 -5.02 -20.72
N ALA A 695 41.65 -5.22 -21.43
CA ALA A 695 41.68 -6.04 -22.63
C ALA A 695 41.30 -7.51 -22.34
N ASN A 696 41.68 -8.04 -21.17
CA ASN A 696 41.32 -9.37 -20.72
C ASN A 696 39.80 -9.52 -20.44
N ILE A 697 39.17 -8.51 -19.82
CA ILE A 697 37.71 -8.50 -19.59
C ILE A 697 36.97 -8.45 -20.92
N GLN A 698 37.35 -7.55 -21.83
CA GLN A 698 36.75 -7.46 -23.17
C GLN A 698 36.91 -8.77 -23.95
N SER A 699 38.10 -9.39 -23.93
CA SER A 699 38.35 -10.67 -24.60
C SER A 699 37.54 -11.82 -24.00
N LYS A 700 37.42 -11.90 -22.67
CA LYS A 700 36.63 -12.96 -22.00
C LYS A 700 35.13 -12.78 -22.24
N LEU A 701 34.65 -11.54 -22.25
CA LEU A 701 33.27 -11.22 -22.59
C LEU A 701 32.96 -11.64 -24.02
N ALA A 702 33.78 -11.22 -24.99
CA ALA A 702 33.63 -11.59 -26.39
C ALA A 702 33.55 -13.11 -26.58
N GLN A 703 34.43 -13.88 -25.91
CA GLN A 703 34.43 -15.34 -25.95
C GLN A 703 33.19 -15.99 -25.29
N SER A 704 32.52 -15.28 -24.38
CA SER A 704 31.41 -15.82 -23.59
C SER A 704 30.03 -15.50 -24.14
N LEU A 705 29.90 -14.49 -25.02
CA LEU A 705 28.61 -14.08 -25.62
C LEU A 705 27.88 -15.24 -26.30
N ALA A 706 28.62 -16.14 -26.96
CA ALA A 706 28.07 -17.33 -27.61
C ALA A 706 27.42 -18.34 -26.64
N GLY A 707 27.82 -18.33 -25.36
CA GLY A 707 27.31 -19.24 -24.32
C GLY A 707 26.03 -18.74 -23.64
N LEU A 708 25.56 -17.52 -23.94
CA LEU A 708 24.36 -16.96 -23.32
C LEU A 708 23.08 -17.68 -23.81
N PRO A 709 22.05 -17.85 -22.96
CA PRO A 709 20.79 -18.50 -23.32
C PRO A 709 20.07 -17.87 -24.52
N SER A 710 19.38 -18.69 -25.33
CA SER A 710 18.58 -18.20 -26.49
C SER A 710 17.25 -17.57 -26.11
N SER A 711 16.93 -17.60 -24.82
CA SER A 711 15.77 -16.96 -24.24
C SER A 711 15.87 -15.44 -24.19
N ILE A 712 17.08 -14.86 -24.23
CA ILE A 712 17.31 -13.41 -24.07
C ILE A 712 16.66 -12.66 -25.23
N ASP A 713 15.61 -11.92 -24.93
CA ASP A 713 14.91 -11.03 -25.87
C ASP A 713 15.55 -9.62 -25.86
N ASN A 714 16.01 -9.15 -24.70
CA ASN A 714 16.56 -7.81 -24.51
C ASN A 714 17.95 -7.88 -23.88
N PHE A 715 18.92 -7.19 -24.49
CA PHE A 715 20.30 -7.19 -24.03
C PHE A 715 20.84 -5.76 -23.95
N SER A 716 21.36 -5.39 -22.78
CA SER A 716 22.02 -4.10 -22.54
C SER A 716 23.41 -4.31 -21.96
N LEU A 717 24.42 -3.74 -22.59
CA LEU A 717 25.80 -3.77 -22.11
C LEU A 717 26.36 -2.36 -22.02
N ASP A 718 26.64 -1.92 -20.80
CA ASP A 718 27.25 -0.63 -20.50
C ASP A 718 28.68 -0.86 -20.01
N PHE A 719 29.63 -0.37 -20.79
CA PHE A 719 31.06 -0.38 -20.49
C PHE A 719 31.52 1.04 -20.16
N SER A 720 31.03 1.60 -19.05
CA SER A 720 31.36 2.95 -18.60
C SER A 720 32.88 3.17 -18.46
N SER A 721 33.45 4.11 -19.20
CA SER A 721 34.86 4.49 -19.17
C SER A 721 34.99 5.93 -18.70
N ALA A 722 35.79 6.20 -17.67
CA ALA A 722 36.04 7.57 -17.27
C ALA A 722 36.62 8.38 -18.44
N ARG A 723 35.94 9.49 -18.74
CA ARG A 723 36.33 10.49 -19.74
C ARG A 723 37.82 10.77 -19.66
N THR A 724 38.54 10.41 -20.72
CA THR A 724 39.96 10.76 -20.83
C THR A 724 40.09 12.27 -20.88
N SER A 725 41.05 12.81 -20.13
CA SER A 725 41.22 14.26 -20.12
C SER A 725 41.66 14.72 -21.52
N PRO A 726 41.18 15.88 -22.02
CA PRO A 726 41.54 16.42 -23.35
C PRO A 726 43.02 16.49 -23.69
N LYS A 727 43.88 16.44 -22.67
CA LYS A 727 45.34 16.67 -22.74
C LYS A 727 46.16 15.39 -22.78
N GLU A 728 45.54 14.23 -22.61
CA GLU A 728 46.25 12.94 -22.65
C GLU A 728 46.15 12.34 -24.06
N GLU A 729 47.30 11.98 -24.65
CA GLU A 729 47.34 11.13 -25.84
C GLU A 729 46.60 9.82 -25.53
N PRO A 730 45.85 9.24 -26.49
CA PRO A 730 45.14 8.00 -26.25
C PRO A 730 46.17 6.95 -25.82
N MET A 731 46.11 6.53 -24.56
CA MET A 731 47.02 5.53 -23.98
C MET A 731 46.79 4.11 -24.53
N TYR A 732 45.99 3.97 -25.59
CA TYR A 732 45.63 2.69 -26.19
C TYR A 732 46.66 2.32 -27.25
N ALA A 733 47.49 1.31 -26.98
CA ALA A 733 48.07 0.53 -28.06
C ALA A 733 46.90 -0.19 -28.76
N ALA A 734 46.73 0.04 -30.07
CA ALA A 734 45.66 -0.57 -30.84
C ALA A 734 45.68 -2.10 -30.61
N PRO A 735 44.61 -2.72 -30.07
CA PRO A 735 44.50 -4.17 -30.08
C PRO A 735 44.55 -4.62 -31.54
N ASN A 736 45.39 -5.61 -31.84
CA ASN A 736 45.59 -6.11 -33.21
C ASN A 736 44.30 -6.68 -33.85
N GLU A 737 43.22 -6.88 -33.10
CA GLU A 737 41.94 -7.38 -33.61
C GLU A 737 40.79 -6.91 -32.70
N ASP A 738 39.77 -6.27 -33.26
CA ASP A 738 38.56 -5.85 -32.54
C ASP A 738 37.59 -7.03 -32.35
N LEU A 739 37.95 -7.89 -31.40
CA LEU A 739 37.17 -9.08 -31.09
C LEU A 739 35.79 -8.75 -30.52
N LEU A 740 35.65 -7.66 -29.75
CA LEU A 740 34.40 -7.35 -29.07
C LEU A 740 33.33 -6.84 -30.06
N SER A 741 33.66 -5.90 -30.96
CA SER A 741 32.69 -5.46 -31.97
C SER A 741 32.25 -6.60 -32.88
N ARG A 742 33.17 -7.51 -33.24
CA ARG A 742 32.84 -8.69 -34.04
C ARG A 742 31.88 -9.64 -33.33
N GLU A 743 32.14 -9.98 -32.08
CA GLU A 743 31.26 -10.92 -31.36
C GLU A 743 29.91 -10.27 -30.98
N LEU A 744 29.88 -8.95 -30.68
CA LEU A 744 28.63 -8.22 -30.51
C LEU A 744 27.82 -8.14 -31.82
N HIS A 745 28.49 -7.93 -32.96
CA HIS A 745 27.85 -8.00 -34.28
C HIS A 745 27.17 -9.35 -34.50
N ARG A 746 27.88 -10.46 -34.23
CA ARG A 746 27.30 -11.82 -34.33
C ARG A 746 26.16 -12.04 -33.34
N PHE A 747 26.32 -11.57 -32.11
CA PHE A 747 25.31 -11.71 -31.06
C PHE A 747 24.02 -10.95 -31.39
N SER A 748 24.12 -9.74 -31.94
CA SER A 748 22.96 -8.93 -32.31
C SER A 748 22.07 -9.58 -33.39
N GLN A 749 22.63 -10.46 -34.22
CA GLN A 749 21.92 -11.18 -35.30
C GLN A 749 21.14 -12.41 -34.80
N ARG A 750 21.17 -12.69 -33.50
CA ARG A 750 20.55 -13.89 -32.93
C ARG A 750 19.03 -13.89 -33.13
N VAL A 751 18.49 -15.06 -33.52
CA VAL A 751 17.04 -15.29 -33.54
C VAL A 751 16.48 -15.20 -32.12
N GLY A 752 15.43 -14.40 -31.93
CA GLY A 752 14.80 -14.16 -30.63
C GLY A 752 15.13 -12.80 -30.01
N LEU A 753 16.31 -12.24 -30.29
CA LEU A 753 16.71 -10.93 -29.77
C LEU A 753 15.88 -9.82 -30.43
N LYS A 754 15.22 -9.00 -29.61
CA LYS A 754 14.34 -7.89 -29.99
C LYS A 754 15.00 -6.54 -29.72
N ASP A 755 15.63 -6.36 -28.57
CA ASP A 755 16.24 -5.10 -28.18
C ASP A 755 17.72 -5.30 -27.85
N PHE A 756 18.59 -4.50 -28.47
CA PHE A 756 20.03 -4.50 -28.24
C PHE A 756 20.51 -3.08 -27.94
N SER A 757 21.22 -2.91 -26.82
CA SER A 757 21.84 -1.65 -26.42
C SER A 757 23.28 -1.87 -26.02
N TYR A 758 24.19 -1.04 -26.52
CA TYR A 758 25.59 -1.06 -26.16
C TYR A 758 26.14 0.35 -25.92
N GLN A 759 26.82 0.56 -24.80
CA GLN A 759 27.58 1.77 -24.50
C GLN A 759 29.04 1.39 -24.24
N GLY A 760 29.98 2.03 -24.95
CA GLY A 760 31.41 1.68 -24.80
C GLY A 760 32.29 2.01 -26.00
N SER A 761 33.57 1.65 -25.90
CA SER A 761 34.52 1.73 -27.02
C SER A 761 34.23 0.63 -28.05
N ILE A 762 33.79 1.02 -29.25
CA ILE A 762 33.33 0.13 -30.32
C ILE A 762 33.72 0.66 -31.70
N GLU A 763 33.79 -0.21 -32.70
CA GLU A 763 33.95 0.17 -34.11
C GLU A 763 32.60 0.17 -34.85
N SER A 764 32.51 0.91 -35.96
CA SER A 764 31.34 0.92 -36.86
C SER A 764 31.04 -0.47 -37.45
N THR A 765 32.01 -1.40 -37.39
CA THR A 765 31.88 -2.80 -37.81
C THR A 765 30.83 -3.59 -37.02
N ILE A 766 30.40 -3.10 -35.85
CA ILE A 766 29.27 -3.68 -35.13
C ILE A 766 27.98 -3.66 -35.96
N PHE A 767 27.78 -2.61 -36.77
CA PHE A 767 26.64 -2.50 -37.69
C PHE A 767 26.92 -3.23 -39.01
N TRP A 768 28.11 -3.07 -39.57
CA TRP A 768 28.45 -3.67 -40.86
C TRP A 768 29.94 -4.04 -40.95
N PRO A 769 30.31 -5.33 -41.03
CA PRO A 769 31.70 -5.75 -41.07
C PRO A 769 32.38 -5.32 -42.37
N SER A 770 33.70 -5.15 -42.34
CA SER A 770 34.53 -4.95 -43.53
C SER A 770 34.44 -6.14 -44.50
N GLU A 771 34.51 -5.88 -45.81
CA GLU A 771 34.30 -6.85 -46.91
C GLU A 771 35.15 -8.14 -46.85
N SER A 772 36.12 -8.24 -45.94
CA SER A 772 37.00 -9.39 -45.73
C SER A 772 36.49 -10.47 -44.75
N ASP A 773 35.41 -10.24 -43.99
CA ASP A 773 35.11 -11.04 -42.79
C ASP A 773 33.87 -11.96 -42.83
N THR A 774 33.02 -11.94 -43.86
CA THR A 774 31.82 -12.82 -43.92
C THR A 774 31.54 -13.37 -45.32
N ALA A 775 31.15 -14.65 -45.40
CA ALA A 775 30.73 -15.34 -46.64
C ALA A 775 29.21 -15.25 -46.90
N GLU A 776 28.45 -14.72 -45.92
CA GLU A 776 26.99 -14.52 -45.97
C GLU A 776 26.68 -13.06 -45.59
N ASP A 777 25.73 -12.44 -46.30
CA ASP A 777 25.29 -11.07 -46.01
C ASP A 777 24.71 -10.97 -44.58
N PRO A 778 25.09 -9.95 -43.78
CA PRO A 778 24.52 -9.73 -42.44
C PRO A 778 22.99 -9.63 -42.46
N TYR A 779 22.33 -10.24 -41.48
CA TYR A 779 20.87 -10.26 -41.39
C TYR A 779 20.36 -10.38 -39.94
N TRP A 780 19.38 -9.55 -39.58
CA TRP A 780 18.82 -9.46 -38.23
C TRP A 780 17.35 -9.88 -38.21
N PRO A 781 17.04 -11.18 -38.03
CA PRO A 781 15.69 -11.72 -38.25
C PRO A 781 14.63 -11.25 -37.24
N SER A 782 15.05 -10.82 -36.05
CA SER A 782 14.15 -10.55 -34.90
C SER A 782 14.28 -9.17 -34.29
N LEU A 783 15.41 -8.48 -34.53
CA LEU A 783 15.78 -7.24 -33.84
C LEU A 783 14.87 -6.08 -34.28
N LYS A 784 14.34 -5.38 -33.28
CA LYS A 784 13.44 -4.22 -33.40
C LYS A 784 14.13 -2.93 -33.01
N SER A 785 14.91 -2.96 -31.92
CA SER A 785 15.65 -1.81 -31.41
C SER A 785 17.16 -2.09 -31.40
N PHE A 786 17.94 -1.16 -31.95
CA PHE A 786 19.41 -1.19 -31.90
C PHE A 786 19.94 0.18 -31.47
N VAL A 787 20.36 0.29 -30.21
CA VAL A 787 20.92 1.51 -29.62
C VAL A 787 22.43 1.36 -29.44
N LEU A 788 23.18 2.35 -29.90
CA LEU A 788 24.63 2.40 -29.76
C LEU A 788 25.09 3.73 -29.18
N GLU A 789 25.81 3.67 -28.07
CA GLU A 789 26.41 4.85 -27.42
C GLU A 789 27.95 4.72 -27.44
N PRO A 790 28.62 5.05 -28.56
CA PRO A 790 30.04 4.85 -28.68
C PRO A 790 30.83 5.91 -27.89
N HIS A 791 31.94 5.49 -27.28
CA HIS A 791 32.84 6.39 -26.55
C HIS A 791 33.71 7.26 -27.47
N ASP A 792 34.35 8.28 -26.87
CA ASP A 792 35.20 9.28 -27.55
C ASP A 792 36.30 8.71 -28.45
N VAL A 793 36.77 7.48 -28.17
CA VAL A 793 37.85 6.80 -28.89
C VAL A 793 37.43 5.37 -29.23
N SER A 794 37.60 4.98 -30.49
CA SER A 794 37.32 3.63 -30.98
C SER A 794 38.46 2.65 -30.61
N PRO A 795 38.24 1.32 -30.68
CA PRO A 795 39.28 0.31 -30.48
C PRO A 795 40.52 0.52 -31.35
N SER A 796 40.38 0.93 -32.62
CA SER A 796 41.50 1.24 -33.52
C SER A 796 42.20 2.57 -33.24
N GLY A 797 41.73 3.33 -32.24
CA GLY A 797 42.29 4.60 -31.83
C GLY A 797 41.75 5.82 -32.59
N LYS A 798 40.70 5.66 -33.42
CA LYS A 798 40.02 6.79 -34.06
C LYS A 798 39.29 7.61 -33.01
N ARG A 799 39.36 8.94 -33.08
CA ARG A 799 38.60 9.83 -32.19
C ARG A 799 37.26 10.15 -32.82
N LEU A 800 36.18 9.79 -32.14
CA LEU A 800 34.81 10.10 -32.55
C LEU A 800 34.46 11.56 -32.22
N VAL A 801 35.10 12.11 -31.19
CA VAL A 801 34.88 13.49 -30.73
C VAL A 801 36.22 14.23 -30.62
N VAL A 802 36.28 15.44 -31.19
CA VAL A 802 37.47 16.28 -31.34
C VAL A 802 37.24 17.68 -30.78
N HIS A 803 38.31 18.34 -30.31
CA HIS A 803 38.27 19.76 -29.93
C HIS A 803 38.43 20.65 -31.17
N LYS A 804 37.35 21.28 -31.63
CA LYS A 804 37.43 22.34 -32.66
C LYS A 804 37.61 23.71 -31.96
N PRO A 805 38.69 24.48 -32.22
CA PRO A 805 38.79 25.86 -31.74
C PRO A 805 37.80 26.73 -32.52
N TYR A 806 36.76 27.25 -31.87
CA TYR A 806 35.74 28.08 -32.51
C TYR A 806 36.33 29.43 -32.98
N ARG A 807 35.97 29.85 -34.20
CA ARG A 807 36.40 31.12 -34.81
C ARG A 807 35.63 32.32 -34.23
N SER A 808 35.90 32.68 -32.97
CA SER A 808 35.72 34.03 -32.39
C SER A 808 35.82 33.91 -30.86
N ALA A 809 37.05 33.70 -30.36
CA ALA A 809 37.30 33.56 -28.94
C ALA A 809 37.13 34.89 -28.19
N ASN A 810 35.96 35.11 -27.58
CA ASN A 810 35.80 36.10 -26.51
C ASN A 810 35.30 35.49 -25.18
N ASN A 811 34.97 34.20 -25.11
CA ASN A 811 34.55 33.55 -23.86
C ASN A 811 35.54 32.48 -23.40
N ALA A 812 36.03 32.62 -22.16
CA ALA A 812 37.03 31.75 -21.53
C ALA A 812 36.54 30.31 -21.21
N MET A 813 35.30 29.96 -21.59
CA MET A 813 34.71 28.61 -21.40
C MET A 813 34.76 27.70 -22.64
N ASP A 814 35.09 28.22 -23.84
CA ASP A 814 34.96 27.46 -25.10
C ASP A 814 35.95 26.31 -25.29
N TRP A 815 37.10 26.32 -24.61
CA TRP A 815 38.12 25.27 -24.76
C TRP A 815 37.70 23.89 -24.23
N ARG A 816 36.56 23.79 -23.53
CA ARG A 816 36.02 22.53 -23.00
C ARG A 816 35.01 21.84 -23.91
N ARG A 817 34.53 22.50 -24.97
CA ARG A 817 33.52 21.91 -25.87
C ARG A 817 34.17 20.86 -26.78
N MET A 818 33.55 19.70 -26.86
CA MET A 818 33.93 18.57 -27.70
C MET A 818 32.90 18.44 -28.83
N TYR A 819 33.37 18.28 -30.06
CA TYR A 819 32.55 18.22 -31.28
C TYR A 819 32.75 16.88 -32.00
N PRO A 820 31.72 16.29 -32.60
CA PRO A 820 31.86 15.07 -33.38
C PRO A 820 32.82 15.25 -34.56
N ASP A 821 33.61 14.21 -34.86
CA ASP A 821 34.43 14.16 -36.07
C ASP A 821 33.56 13.79 -37.29
N ASP A 822 33.59 14.64 -38.31
CA ASP A 822 32.70 14.52 -39.45
C ASP A 822 32.95 13.22 -40.26
N GLU A 823 34.19 12.80 -40.43
CA GLU A 823 34.53 11.61 -41.21
C GLU A 823 34.18 10.33 -40.46
N VAL A 824 34.60 10.24 -39.19
CA VAL A 824 34.35 9.05 -38.36
C VAL A 824 32.86 8.83 -38.13
N MET A 825 32.08 9.90 -37.86
CA MET A 825 30.64 9.75 -37.63
C MET A 825 29.88 9.33 -38.87
N ASN A 826 30.27 9.80 -40.06
CA ASN A 826 29.67 9.32 -41.30
C ASN A 826 29.96 7.83 -41.56
N GLU A 827 31.10 7.28 -41.11
CA GLU A 827 31.35 5.83 -41.16
C GLU A 827 30.31 5.07 -40.33
N PHE A 828 30.01 5.53 -39.10
CA PHE A 828 28.98 4.93 -38.25
C PHE A 828 27.58 5.04 -38.86
N TYR A 829 27.21 6.22 -39.37
CA TYR A 829 25.90 6.45 -39.96
C TYR A 829 25.68 5.63 -41.23
N LEU A 830 26.71 5.49 -42.06
CA LEU A 830 26.66 4.66 -43.28
C LEU A 830 26.51 3.18 -42.93
N ALA A 831 27.28 2.70 -41.95
CA ALA A 831 27.18 1.31 -41.48
C ALA A 831 25.80 1.02 -40.86
N ALA A 832 25.28 1.95 -40.06
CA ALA A 832 23.93 1.89 -39.48
C ALA A 832 22.83 1.84 -40.55
N ALA A 833 22.94 2.64 -41.62
CA ALA A 833 21.99 2.62 -42.73
C ALA A 833 21.92 1.23 -43.39
N ARG A 834 23.08 0.61 -43.65
CA ARG A 834 23.18 -0.73 -44.23
C ARG A 834 22.65 -1.82 -43.29
N CYS A 835 22.92 -1.68 -42.00
CA CYS A 835 22.39 -2.57 -40.96
C CYS A 835 20.84 -2.53 -40.95
N ALA A 836 20.25 -1.34 -40.85
CA ALA A 836 18.80 -1.16 -40.86
C ALA A 836 18.12 -1.74 -42.12
N ALA A 837 18.76 -1.63 -43.30
CA ALA A 837 18.24 -2.22 -44.53
C ALA A 837 18.12 -3.76 -44.49
N ARG A 838 18.85 -4.43 -43.58
CA ARG A 838 18.82 -5.88 -43.36
C ARG A 838 18.09 -6.28 -42.07
N MET A 839 17.35 -5.35 -41.45
CA MET A 839 16.52 -5.56 -40.27
C MET A 839 15.02 -5.48 -40.65
N PRO A 840 14.35 -6.59 -41.02
CA PRO A 840 12.95 -6.57 -41.46
C PRO A 840 11.94 -6.11 -40.40
N LYS A 841 12.33 -6.09 -39.11
CA LYS A 841 11.47 -5.69 -37.99
C LYS A 841 11.96 -4.43 -37.29
N VAL A 842 12.88 -3.67 -37.90
CA VAL A 842 13.43 -2.46 -37.29
C VAL A 842 12.31 -1.46 -37.00
N GLU A 843 12.24 -1.05 -35.75
CA GLU A 843 11.33 -0.06 -35.20
C GLU A 843 12.10 1.20 -34.80
N TYR A 844 13.30 1.01 -34.25
CA TYR A 844 14.18 2.07 -33.79
C TYR A 844 15.67 1.69 -33.95
N LEU A 845 16.50 2.62 -34.40
CA LEU A 845 17.96 2.50 -34.37
C LEU A 845 18.55 3.85 -33.98
N SER A 846 19.50 3.90 -33.04
CA SER A 846 20.20 5.15 -32.71
C SER A 846 21.71 5.00 -32.55
N VAL A 847 22.41 6.09 -32.83
CA VAL A 847 23.81 6.31 -32.47
C VAL A 847 23.90 7.61 -31.67
N ASP A 848 24.20 7.49 -30.40
CA ASP A 848 24.12 8.57 -29.40
C ASP A 848 25.51 8.88 -28.84
N LEU A 849 25.97 10.12 -28.98
CA LEU A 849 27.29 10.55 -28.50
C LEU A 849 27.19 11.25 -27.14
N GLU A 850 28.14 10.95 -26.26
CA GLU A 850 28.34 11.69 -25.01
C GLU A 850 29.17 12.99 -25.17
N ASP A 851 28.97 13.70 -26.29
CA ASP A 851 29.65 14.96 -26.55
C ASP A 851 29.04 16.14 -25.75
N SER A 852 29.45 17.37 -26.04
CA SER A 852 28.94 18.54 -25.31
C SER A 852 27.47 18.86 -25.60
N TRP A 853 26.90 18.24 -26.63
CA TRP A 853 25.59 18.57 -27.15
C TRP A 853 24.61 17.39 -27.15
N PHE A 854 25.08 16.21 -26.73
CA PHE A 854 24.36 14.94 -26.81
C PHE A 854 23.92 14.66 -28.25
N THR A 855 24.87 14.72 -29.18
CA THR A 855 24.60 14.49 -30.60
C THR A 855 24.01 13.10 -30.81
N THR A 856 22.81 13.04 -31.39
CA THR A 856 22.07 11.79 -31.64
C THR A 856 21.64 11.70 -33.10
N MET A 857 21.92 10.56 -33.73
CA MET A 857 21.21 10.12 -34.93
C MET A 857 20.16 9.07 -34.52
N GLY A 858 18.89 9.32 -34.82
CA GLY A 858 17.80 8.38 -34.63
C GLY A 858 17.12 8.02 -35.94
N PHE A 859 16.94 6.73 -36.19
CA PHE A 859 16.08 6.19 -37.26
C PHE A 859 14.87 5.50 -36.64
N CYS A 860 13.66 5.92 -37.03
CA CYS A 860 12.42 5.38 -36.49
C CYS A 860 11.41 5.06 -37.60
N THR A 861 10.77 3.90 -37.50
CA THR A 861 9.73 3.46 -38.45
C THR A 861 8.34 3.38 -37.80
N GLN A 862 8.24 3.52 -36.47
CA GLN A 862 6.99 3.38 -35.72
C GLN A 862 6.03 4.56 -35.89
N PHE A 863 6.54 5.74 -36.23
CA PHE A 863 5.77 6.98 -36.34
C PHE A 863 5.83 7.51 -37.78
N PRO A 864 4.91 7.10 -38.67
CA PRO A 864 4.93 7.50 -40.08
C PRO A 864 4.73 9.01 -40.30
N GLU A 865 4.20 9.71 -39.29
CA GLU A 865 3.93 11.15 -39.31
C GLU A 865 5.17 11.99 -38.93
N GLU A 866 6.19 11.36 -38.34
CA GLU A 866 7.44 12.00 -37.92
C GLU A 866 8.54 11.72 -38.96
N PRO A 867 9.59 12.56 -39.04
CA PRO A 867 10.77 12.26 -39.83
C PRO A 867 11.39 10.91 -39.44
N CYS A 868 11.52 10.00 -40.41
CA CYS A 868 12.06 8.67 -40.14
C CYS A 868 13.56 8.69 -39.82
N LEU A 869 14.27 9.76 -40.17
CA LEU A 869 15.66 10.00 -39.80
C LEU A 869 15.78 11.37 -39.12
N THR A 870 16.34 11.39 -37.93
CA THR A 870 16.53 12.60 -37.11
C THR A 870 17.98 12.75 -36.71
N PHE A 871 18.49 13.98 -36.78
CA PHE A 871 19.77 14.38 -36.21
C PHE A 871 19.52 15.51 -35.22
N SER A 872 19.88 15.30 -33.96
CA SER A 872 19.64 16.26 -32.87
C SER A 872 20.93 16.55 -32.09
N GLY A 873 20.92 17.64 -31.33
CA GLY A 873 22.05 18.03 -30.47
C GLY A 873 22.94 19.12 -31.05
N GLY A 874 22.38 20.20 -31.62
CA GLY A 874 22.95 21.55 -31.78
C GLY A 874 24.31 21.78 -32.50
N GLY A 875 25.33 20.93 -32.31
CA GLY A 875 26.68 21.02 -32.90
C GLY A 875 27.08 19.75 -33.68
N GLY A 876 26.10 19.01 -34.20
CA GLY A 876 26.27 17.70 -34.85
C GLY A 876 27.20 17.70 -36.08
N PRO A 877 27.73 16.52 -36.49
CA PRO A 877 28.67 16.40 -37.59
C PRO A 877 28.02 16.76 -38.93
N LYS A 878 28.83 17.23 -39.87
CA LYS A 878 28.37 17.43 -41.25
C LYS A 878 28.02 16.07 -41.87
N ILE A 879 26.75 15.87 -42.20
CA ILE A 879 26.29 14.65 -42.87
C ILE A 879 26.69 14.68 -44.35
N TYR A 880 27.32 13.63 -44.83
CA TYR A 880 27.75 13.50 -46.23
C TYR A 880 26.60 13.05 -47.13
N GLU A 881 26.60 13.51 -48.38
CA GLU A 881 25.57 13.17 -49.37
C GLU A 881 25.45 11.65 -49.58
N GLU A 882 26.59 10.92 -49.53
CA GLU A 882 26.61 9.46 -49.63
C GLU A 882 25.82 8.79 -48.50
N THR A 883 25.96 9.28 -47.26
CA THR A 883 25.22 8.80 -46.09
C THR A 883 23.72 9.05 -46.24
N VAL A 884 23.32 10.23 -46.73
CA VAL A 884 21.91 10.56 -46.99
C VAL A 884 21.31 9.67 -48.08
N GLU A 885 22.04 9.44 -49.16
CA GLU A 885 21.60 8.59 -50.26
C GLU A 885 21.47 7.12 -49.83
N GLU A 886 22.35 6.64 -48.94
CA GLU A 886 22.23 5.29 -48.39
C GLU A 886 20.99 5.15 -47.48
N TRP A 887 20.73 6.12 -46.59
CA TRP A 887 19.50 6.11 -45.78
C TRP A 887 18.23 6.19 -46.61
N ARG A 888 18.26 6.93 -47.73
CA ARG A 888 17.15 6.96 -48.70
C ARG A 888 16.90 5.60 -49.32
N LYS A 889 17.94 4.85 -49.69
CA LYS A 889 17.81 3.46 -50.16
C LYS A 889 17.23 2.57 -49.07
N THR A 890 17.72 2.70 -47.83
CA THR A 890 17.23 1.93 -46.68
C THR A 890 15.75 2.15 -46.42
N ALA A 891 15.28 3.40 -46.43
CA ALA A 891 13.86 3.72 -46.31
C ALA A 891 13.03 3.07 -47.44
N GLY A 892 13.56 3.07 -48.67
CA GLY A 892 12.95 2.36 -49.80
C GLY A 892 12.85 0.84 -49.62
N VAL A 893 13.88 0.20 -49.07
CA VAL A 893 13.89 -1.25 -48.75
C VAL A 893 12.84 -1.58 -47.69
N LEU A 894 12.70 -0.72 -46.68
CA LEU A 894 11.77 -0.90 -45.56
C LEU A 894 10.35 -0.39 -45.86
N ASN A 895 10.12 0.17 -47.06
CA ASN A 895 8.85 0.76 -47.50
C ASN A 895 8.33 1.87 -46.56
N VAL A 896 9.25 2.73 -46.10
CA VAL A 896 8.99 3.91 -45.26
C VAL A 896 9.23 5.17 -46.09
N GLU A 897 8.42 6.21 -45.87
CA GLU A 897 8.63 7.52 -46.51
C GLU A 897 9.91 8.16 -45.98
N PHE A 898 10.82 8.58 -46.87
CA PHE A 898 12.07 9.19 -46.45
C PHE A 898 11.87 10.67 -46.13
N LEU A 899 11.84 10.98 -44.83
CA LEU A 899 11.82 12.32 -44.28
C LEU A 899 12.97 12.45 -43.28
N MET A 900 13.79 13.49 -43.48
CA MET A 900 14.97 13.76 -42.65
C MET A 900 14.83 15.12 -41.97
N GLU A 901 15.02 15.14 -40.66
CA GLU A 901 15.12 16.36 -39.86
C GLU A 901 16.51 16.45 -39.24
N ALA A 902 17.10 17.64 -39.30
CA ALA A 902 18.36 17.94 -38.63
C ALA A 902 18.17 19.26 -37.88
N GLU A 903 18.38 19.24 -36.56
CA GLU A 903 18.37 20.47 -35.76
C GLU A 903 19.51 21.39 -36.22
N GLU A 904 19.18 22.59 -36.68
CA GLU A 904 20.18 23.62 -36.97
C GLU A 904 20.68 24.26 -35.66
N GLU A 905 21.97 24.58 -35.61
CA GLU A 905 22.59 25.33 -34.51
C GLU A 905 21.85 26.68 -34.35
N LEU A 906 21.12 26.85 -33.24
CA LEU A 906 20.54 28.15 -32.89
C LEU A 906 21.69 29.05 -32.39
N ASP A 907 22.11 30.00 -33.24
CA ASP A 907 23.14 31.02 -32.96
C ASP A 907 22.97 31.77 -31.63
#